data_AF-A0A0K1JLK2-F1
#
_entry.id   AF-A0A0K1JLK2-F1
#
_cell.length_a   1.000
_cell.length_b   1.000
_cell.length_c   1.000
_cell.angle_alpha   90.00
_cell.angle_beta   90.00
_cell.angle_gamma   90.00
#
_symmetry.space_group_name_H-M   'P 1'
#
loop_
_entity.id
_entity.type
_entity.pdbx_description
1 polymer ?
#
loop_
_entity_poly.entity_id
_entity_poly.type
_entity_poly.pdbx_seq_one_letter_code
_entity_poly.pdbx_strand_id
1 'polypeptide(L)'
;MVSGLGVAAAAPSVGATSAPTSPPAAATTAGADLPTPLMGFNDWNSFGCNVSEKLIKATADLFVTQGYKDAGYNYVNIDDCWMTKQRDPATNRLVADPVKFPSGMKAVADYVHSKGLKIGIYESAGTKTCAGYPGSLGYESTDAQTFADWGYDLLKYDNCNHLGDTTQAQYITRYKKMGDALKATGRPIVYSLCEWGNLEPWTWAKDKVGAPMWRTTGDISDSWSSMLSILTSNAKLDTFAGPGGWNDPDMLEVGNGGMTDTEYRTHFSMWSIMAAPLIIGSDLRTESPETRDILLNKDVIAIDQDAKGVQGKEIENAGGRHVFVKPLANGDVAVALLNETDAPALIDTTAAAAGLTGHPSYYLKDLWSKETTQTTGVISSSVPAHGTVLYRVSPAGSKVYPPQTTLSGSAPTAYPDGPSLVKPGQTVVVTTTFTNHGTQKVTNASTGLSAPGGWSVRPVGKTRTATVKPGGTSVVTWAVTAPSTLRPGTTSLSATTTYLLKDGRQVSTAGGTALQYAVPIGTGTVALGGASWVSTSNAWGPVERNTSNGEDAAGDGSTITIQGKTFAEGIGTNAPSEVTMFLDGACTSVTANVGLDDETGEKGNAAGFEIWADGVKVASTDMTSADPARTLTAQVPHAAFVTLRATDGGDGANYDHADWGGATASCG
;
A
#
# COMPACT_ATOMS: atom_id res chain seq x y z
N MET A 1 60.00 -21.71 -81.73
CA MET A 1 59.89 -20.34 -82.27
C MET A 1 58.64 -19.73 -81.66
N VAL A 2 58.82 -18.90 -80.64
CA VAL A 2 58.52 -17.44 -80.66
C VAL A 2 57.01 -17.16 -80.78
N SER A 3 56.42 -16.69 -79.66
CA SER A 3 55.36 -15.66 -79.52
C SER A 3 54.02 -15.88 -80.24
N GLY A 4 52.84 -15.59 -79.69
CA GLY A 4 52.41 -14.85 -78.52
C GLY A 4 50.93 -14.44 -78.73
N LEU A 5 50.36 -13.79 -77.71
CA LEU A 5 49.09 -13.05 -77.67
C LEU A 5 47.75 -13.83 -77.60
N GLY A 6 46.97 -13.43 -76.60
CA GLY A 6 45.52 -13.30 -76.71
C GLY A 6 44.69 -14.32 -75.95
N VAL A 7 44.63 -14.25 -74.61
CA VAL A 7 43.54 -14.91 -73.86
C VAL A 7 42.41 -13.91 -73.69
N ALA A 8 41.40 -14.02 -74.56
CA ALA A 8 40.10 -13.40 -74.37
C ALA A 8 39.31 -14.22 -73.34
N ALA A 9 38.98 -13.61 -72.22
CA ALA A 9 38.09 -14.20 -71.21
C ALA A 9 36.64 -14.13 -71.70
N ALA A 10 36.05 -15.30 -71.96
CA ALA A 10 34.63 -15.45 -72.24
C ALA A 10 33.81 -15.26 -70.96
N ALA A 11 32.79 -14.41 -71.02
CA ALA A 11 31.82 -14.21 -69.96
C ALA A 11 30.82 -15.38 -69.89
N PRO A 12 30.51 -15.95 -68.71
CA PRO A 12 29.35 -16.80 -68.53
C PRO A 12 28.12 -15.99 -68.09
N SER A 13 26.99 -16.45 -68.61
CA SER A 13 25.61 -16.01 -68.46
C SER A 13 25.13 -15.81 -67.01
N VAL A 14 24.34 -14.76 -66.82
CA VAL A 14 23.57 -14.44 -65.61
C VAL A 14 22.50 -15.52 -65.38
N GLY A 15 22.67 -16.32 -64.32
CA GLY A 15 21.62 -17.17 -63.75
C GLY A 15 20.83 -16.37 -62.71
N ALA A 16 19.52 -16.25 -62.91
CA ALA A 16 18.61 -15.64 -61.95
C ALA A 16 18.52 -16.51 -60.67
N THR A 17 19.06 -16.02 -59.56
CA THR A 17 18.87 -16.60 -58.23
C THR A 17 17.56 -16.10 -57.65
N SER A 18 16.58 -16.99 -57.51
CA SER A 18 15.36 -16.79 -56.73
C SER A 18 15.70 -16.53 -55.26
N ALA A 19 15.27 -15.39 -54.72
CA ALA A 19 15.36 -15.08 -53.29
C ALA A 19 14.52 -16.08 -52.47
N PRO A 20 14.97 -16.46 -51.25
CA PRO A 20 14.18 -17.31 -50.38
C PRO A 20 12.95 -16.54 -49.89
N THR A 21 11.76 -17.06 -50.18
CA THR A 21 10.50 -16.56 -49.62
C THR A 21 10.47 -16.86 -48.13
N SER A 22 10.48 -15.81 -47.31
CA SER A 22 10.18 -15.91 -45.87
C SER A 22 8.83 -16.61 -45.65
N PRO A 23 8.71 -17.51 -44.66
CA PRO A 23 7.41 -18.08 -44.33
C PRO A 23 6.46 -16.95 -43.86
N PRO A 24 5.15 -17.06 -44.12
CA PRO A 24 4.20 -16.08 -43.66
C PRO A 24 4.25 -16.00 -42.13
N ALA A 25 4.34 -14.78 -41.60
CA ALA A 25 4.24 -14.52 -40.18
C ALA A 25 2.95 -15.17 -39.65
N ALA A 26 3.10 -16.04 -38.65
CA ALA A 26 1.95 -16.56 -37.93
C ALA A 26 1.17 -15.37 -37.37
N ALA A 27 -0.12 -15.28 -37.70
CA ALA A 27 -1.02 -14.31 -37.10
C ALA A 27 -1.04 -14.57 -35.58
N THR A 28 -0.36 -13.70 -34.83
CA THR A 28 -0.41 -13.68 -33.37
C THR A 28 -1.83 -13.32 -32.97
N THR A 29 -2.43 -14.14 -32.10
CA THR A 29 -3.70 -13.86 -31.43
C THR A 29 -3.69 -12.44 -30.88
N ALA A 30 -4.56 -11.57 -31.41
CA ALA A 30 -4.60 -10.17 -31.01
C ALA A 30 -5.00 -10.06 -29.52
N GLY A 31 -4.22 -9.29 -28.79
CA GLY A 31 -4.22 -9.09 -27.33
C GLY A 31 -2.76 -8.97 -26.87
N ALA A 32 -2.35 -7.85 -26.27
CA ALA A 32 -1.00 -7.73 -25.74
C ALA A 32 -0.85 -8.60 -24.48
N ASP A 33 -0.01 -9.62 -24.56
CA ASP A 33 0.28 -10.51 -23.44
C ASP A 33 1.13 -9.78 -22.38
N LEU A 34 0.81 -10.00 -21.10
CA LEU A 34 1.56 -9.48 -19.95
C LEU A 34 2.12 -10.67 -19.13
N PRO A 35 3.26 -11.25 -19.53
CA PRO A 35 3.84 -12.41 -18.84
C PRO A 35 4.34 -12.08 -17.43
N THR A 36 4.59 -10.81 -17.14
CA THR A 36 4.88 -10.24 -15.83
C THR A 36 4.00 -9.00 -15.58
N PRO A 37 3.85 -8.53 -14.34
CA PRO A 37 3.07 -7.33 -14.03
C PRO A 37 3.58 -6.12 -14.81
N LEU A 38 2.67 -5.20 -15.16
CA LEU A 38 3.03 -4.00 -15.92
C LEU A 38 3.85 -3.04 -15.06
N MET A 39 4.90 -2.45 -15.62
CA MET A 39 5.67 -1.38 -14.97
C MET A 39 5.64 -0.09 -15.81
N GLY A 40 5.28 1.02 -15.20
CA GLY A 40 5.19 2.30 -15.91
C GLY A 40 4.93 3.51 -15.03
N PHE A 41 4.30 4.51 -15.64
CA PHE A 41 3.85 5.77 -15.03
C PHE A 41 2.43 6.08 -15.51
N ASN A 42 1.65 6.77 -14.68
CA ASN A 42 0.38 7.40 -15.03
C ASN A 42 0.33 8.80 -14.37
N ASP A 43 -0.18 9.80 -15.08
CA ASP A 43 -0.15 11.19 -14.65
C ASP A 43 -1.24 11.59 -13.63
N TRP A 44 -2.26 10.75 -13.41
CA TRP A 44 -3.46 11.14 -12.66
C TRP A 44 -3.18 11.62 -11.24
N ASN A 45 -2.46 10.85 -10.42
CA ASN A 45 -2.29 11.16 -8.98
C ASN A 45 -1.60 12.50 -8.74
N SER A 46 -0.61 12.87 -9.56
CA SER A 46 0.13 14.13 -9.41
C SER A 46 -0.47 15.31 -10.19
N PHE A 47 -1.14 15.04 -11.32
CA PHE A 47 -1.46 16.09 -12.29
C PHE A 47 -2.96 16.23 -12.56
N GLY A 48 -3.77 15.18 -12.34
CA GLY A 48 -5.18 15.15 -12.72
C GLY A 48 -5.39 15.68 -14.14
N CYS A 49 -6.29 16.64 -14.31
CA CYS A 49 -6.53 17.24 -15.63
C CYS A 49 -5.38 18.10 -16.20
N ASN A 50 -4.27 18.32 -15.50
CA ASN A 50 -3.14 19.14 -15.96
C ASN A 50 -2.14 18.37 -16.87
N VAL A 51 -2.60 17.28 -17.50
CA VAL A 51 -1.84 16.54 -18.51
C VAL A 51 -1.52 17.41 -19.74
N SER A 52 -0.35 17.19 -20.34
CA SER A 52 0.04 17.84 -21.60
C SER A 52 1.11 17.05 -22.36
N GLU A 53 1.25 17.34 -23.66
CA GLU A 53 2.33 16.81 -24.49
C GLU A 53 3.71 17.08 -23.86
N LYS A 54 3.93 18.28 -23.33
CA LYS A 54 5.20 18.65 -22.70
C LYS A 54 5.50 17.79 -21.47
N LEU A 55 4.49 17.54 -20.64
CA LEU A 55 4.62 16.68 -19.46
C LEU A 55 5.02 15.27 -19.86
N ILE A 56 4.27 14.63 -20.77
CA ILE A 56 4.51 13.25 -21.18
C ILE A 56 5.88 13.07 -21.83
N LYS A 57 6.31 14.01 -22.67
CA LYS A 57 7.64 13.98 -23.28
C LYS A 57 8.75 14.13 -22.22
N ALA A 58 8.57 15.04 -21.25
CA ALA A 58 9.53 15.20 -20.16
C ALA A 58 9.62 13.95 -19.29
N THR A 59 8.49 13.32 -18.93
CA THR A 59 8.47 12.06 -18.18
C THR A 59 9.17 10.94 -18.95
N ALA A 60 8.94 10.82 -20.27
CA ALA A 60 9.65 9.85 -21.10
C ALA A 60 11.17 10.09 -21.14
N ASP A 61 11.62 11.35 -21.12
CA ASP A 61 13.04 11.68 -21.02
C ASP A 61 13.63 11.31 -19.65
N LEU A 62 12.89 11.53 -18.56
CA LEU A 62 13.30 11.12 -17.21
C LEU A 62 13.40 9.61 -17.09
N PHE A 63 12.50 8.86 -17.72
CA PHE A 63 12.55 7.40 -17.73
C PHE A 63 13.89 6.87 -18.26
N VAL A 64 14.42 7.50 -19.31
CA VAL A 64 15.72 7.13 -19.90
C VAL A 64 16.87 7.70 -19.07
N THR A 65 16.80 8.97 -18.67
CA THR A 65 17.94 9.67 -18.06
C THR A 65 18.16 9.37 -16.58
N GLN A 66 17.13 8.91 -15.87
CA GLN A 66 17.19 8.60 -14.44
C GLN A 66 17.15 7.09 -14.13
N GLY A 67 17.11 6.24 -15.16
CA GLY A 67 17.29 4.79 -15.02
C GLY A 67 16.01 3.98 -14.76
N TYR A 68 14.82 4.58 -14.81
CA TYR A 68 13.54 3.87 -14.70
C TYR A 68 13.36 2.84 -15.81
N LYS A 69 13.70 3.19 -17.05
CA LYS A 69 13.68 2.25 -18.17
C LYS A 69 14.59 1.05 -17.91
N ASP A 70 15.79 1.30 -17.40
CA ASP A 70 16.78 0.26 -17.07
C ASP A 70 16.38 -0.59 -15.85
N ALA A 71 15.44 -0.11 -15.05
CA ALA A 71 14.82 -0.85 -13.95
C ALA A 71 13.60 -1.66 -14.40
N GLY A 72 13.06 -1.42 -15.59
CA GLY A 72 11.95 -2.18 -16.18
C GLY A 72 10.68 -1.36 -16.44
N TYR A 73 10.62 -0.09 -16.02
CA TYR A 73 9.48 0.78 -16.28
C TYR A 73 9.44 1.17 -17.76
N ASN A 74 8.41 0.71 -18.47
CA ASN A 74 8.37 0.81 -19.92
C ASN A 74 7.11 1.50 -20.47
N TYR A 75 6.11 1.81 -19.64
CA TYR A 75 4.89 2.48 -20.04
C TYR A 75 4.83 3.92 -19.49
N VAL A 76 4.49 4.89 -20.34
CA VAL A 76 4.20 6.28 -19.93
C VAL A 76 2.75 6.55 -20.31
N ASN A 77 1.83 6.44 -19.36
CA ASN A 77 0.39 6.48 -19.63
C ASN A 77 -0.17 7.89 -19.46
N ILE A 78 -1.18 8.19 -20.28
CA ILE A 78 -2.01 9.39 -20.22
C ILE A 78 -3.37 9.00 -19.62
N ASP A 79 -3.79 9.68 -18.56
CA ASP A 79 -5.10 9.50 -17.93
C ASP A 79 -6.16 10.47 -18.49
N ASP A 80 -7.25 10.72 -17.77
CA ASP A 80 -8.39 11.52 -18.24
C ASP A 80 -8.01 12.97 -18.62
N CYS A 81 -8.95 13.70 -19.20
CA CYS A 81 -8.84 15.10 -19.60
C CYS A 81 -7.88 15.40 -20.76
N TRP A 82 -7.46 14.41 -21.54
CA TRP A 82 -6.57 14.60 -22.69
C TRP A 82 -7.26 15.17 -23.95
N MET A 83 -8.59 15.07 -24.01
CA MET A 83 -9.42 15.37 -25.19
C MET A 83 -10.32 16.60 -25.01
N THR A 84 -10.90 17.08 -26.11
CA THR A 84 -11.95 18.09 -26.07
C THR A 84 -13.27 17.50 -25.55
N LYS A 85 -14.24 18.37 -25.22
CA LYS A 85 -15.56 17.95 -24.73
C LYS A 85 -16.52 17.47 -25.84
N GLN A 86 -16.09 17.48 -27.10
CA GLN A 86 -16.91 17.08 -28.24
C GLN A 86 -16.12 16.17 -29.18
N ARG A 87 -16.77 15.11 -29.65
CA ARG A 87 -16.27 14.32 -30.77
C ARG A 87 -16.27 15.16 -32.04
N ASP A 88 -15.43 14.79 -33.00
CA ASP A 88 -15.48 15.36 -34.34
C ASP A 88 -16.86 15.06 -34.97
N PRO A 89 -17.62 16.07 -35.42
CA PRO A 89 -19.00 15.86 -35.86
C PRO A 89 -19.12 15.13 -37.21
N ALA A 90 -18.05 15.05 -38.00
CA ALA A 90 -18.06 14.38 -39.29
C ALA A 90 -17.67 12.89 -39.18
N THR A 91 -16.74 12.58 -38.28
CA THR A 91 -16.14 11.24 -38.14
C THR A 91 -16.53 10.52 -36.87
N ASN A 92 -17.12 11.23 -35.89
CA ASN A 92 -17.39 10.78 -34.52
C ASN A 92 -16.14 10.33 -33.73
N ARG A 93 -14.93 10.61 -34.22
CA ARG A 93 -13.68 10.30 -33.53
C ARG A 93 -13.47 11.24 -32.34
N LEU A 94 -12.79 10.74 -31.31
CA LEU A 94 -12.26 11.56 -30.22
C LEU A 94 -11.25 12.58 -30.76
N VAL A 95 -11.26 13.79 -30.21
CA VAL A 95 -10.40 14.90 -30.63
C VAL A 95 -9.51 15.29 -29.45
N ALA A 96 -8.20 15.16 -29.62
CA ALA A 96 -7.24 15.61 -28.61
C ALA A 96 -7.35 17.12 -28.39
N ASP A 97 -7.19 17.58 -27.15
CA ASP A 97 -7.20 19.01 -26.85
C ASP A 97 -5.99 19.68 -27.54
N PRO A 98 -6.21 20.63 -28.47
CA PRO A 98 -5.12 21.23 -29.25
C PRO A 98 -4.22 22.16 -28.43
N VAL A 99 -4.65 22.58 -27.23
CA VAL A 99 -3.81 23.36 -26.30
C VAL A 99 -2.89 22.41 -25.53
N LYS A 100 -3.42 21.27 -25.07
CA LYS A 100 -2.63 20.28 -24.31
C LYS A 100 -1.70 19.46 -25.21
N PHE A 101 -2.16 19.14 -26.42
CA PHE A 101 -1.48 18.27 -27.39
C PHE A 101 -1.39 18.93 -28.77
N PRO A 102 -0.65 20.04 -28.91
CA PRO A 102 -0.59 20.82 -30.15
C PRO A 102 -0.02 20.04 -31.35
N SER A 103 0.81 19.02 -31.12
CA SER A 103 1.33 18.15 -32.18
C SER A 103 0.42 16.95 -32.49
N GLY A 104 -0.66 16.78 -31.72
CA GLY A 104 -1.56 15.62 -31.79
C GLY A 104 -0.99 14.35 -31.15
N MET A 105 -1.89 13.41 -30.84
CA MET A 105 -1.58 12.21 -30.03
C MET A 105 -0.59 11.27 -30.71
N LYS A 106 -0.65 11.12 -32.03
CA LYS A 106 0.31 10.30 -32.78
C LYS A 106 1.75 10.81 -32.60
N ALA A 107 1.97 12.13 -32.65
CA ALA A 107 3.30 12.69 -32.50
C ALA A 107 3.86 12.48 -31.08
N VAL A 108 2.99 12.42 -30.07
CA VAL A 108 3.38 12.07 -28.70
C VAL A 108 3.76 10.60 -28.59
N ALA A 109 2.95 9.70 -29.14
CA ALA A 109 3.26 8.28 -29.19
C ALA A 109 4.58 8.01 -29.94
N ASP A 110 4.77 8.59 -31.12
CA ASP A 110 6.02 8.49 -31.89
C ASP A 110 7.23 8.98 -31.07
N TYR A 111 7.08 10.05 -30.27
CA TYR A 111 8.16 10.53 -29.39
C TYR A 111 8.48 9.53 -28.28
N VAL A 112 7.47 9.01 -27.57
CA VAL A 112 7.67 8.02 -26.50
C VAL A 112 8.30 6.74 -27.06
N HIS A 113 7.84 6.26 -28.23
CA HIS A 113 8.43 5.13 -28.94
C HIS A 113 9.89 5.38 -29.35
N SER A 114 10.24 6.62 -29.73
CA SER A 114 11.64 6.97 -30.06
C SER A 114 12.60 6.82 -28.86
N LYS A 115 12.08 6.85 -27.64
CA LYS A 115 12.82 6.56 -26.40
C LYS A 115 12.87 5.07 -26.07
N GLY A 116 12.26 4.22 -26.92
CA GLY A 116 12.10 2.79 -26.69
C GLY A 116 11.17 2.47 -25.52
N LEU A 117 10.19 3.34 -25.27
CA LEU A 117 9.14 3.17 -24.28
C LEU A 117 7.81 2.90 -25.01
N LYS A 118 6.77 2.58 -24.25
CA LYS A 118 5.38 2.37 -24.66
C LYS A 118 4.50 3.47 -24.07
N ILE A 119 3.37 3.74 -24.70
CA ILE A 119 2.44 4.79 -24.27
C ILE A 119 1.03 4.23 -24.07
N GLY A 120 0.39 4.61 -22.96
CA GLY A 120 -1.01 4.27 -22.66
C GLY A 120 -1.94 5.47 -22.81
N ILE A 121 -3.21 5.18 -23.05
CA ILE A 121 -4.30 6.18 -23.05
C ILE A 121 -5.43 5.70 -22.14
N TYR A 122 -6.24 6.65 -21.69
CA TYR A 122 -7.41 6.42 -20.88
C TYR A 122 -8.68 6.64 -21.68
N GLU A 123 -9.68 5.80 -21.41
CA GLU A 123 -11.07 6.08 -21.73
C GLU A 123 -12.04 5.43 -20.74
N SER A 124 -13.33 5.70 -20.87
CA SER A 124 -14.38 5.05 -20.08
C SER A 124 -15.31 4.18 -20.91
N ALA A 125 -15.68 3.03 -20.35
CA ALA A 125 -16.77 2.17 -20.76
C ALA A 125 -18.15 2.79 -20.45
N GLY A 126 -18.31 4.10 -20.65
CA GLY A 126 -19.54 4.82 -20.40
C GLY A 126 -19.78 5.89 -21.44
N THR A 127 -20.88 6.62 -21.28
CA THR A 127 -21.20 7.75 -22.17
C THR A 127 -20.27 8.95 -21.96
N LYS A 128 -19.67 9.03 -20.77
CA LYS A 128 -18.67 10.02 -20.40
C LYS A 128 -17.57 9.41 -19.53
N THR A 129 -16.39 9.98 -19.58
CA THR A 129 -15.33 9.72 -18.59
C THR A 129 -15.71 10.22 -17.20
N CYS A 130 -14.93 9.87 -16.18
CA CYS A 130 -15.17 10.36 -14.82
C CYS A 130 -15.08 11.89 -14.72
N ALA A 131 -14.15 12.54 -15.44
CA ALA A 131 -14.08 14.01 -15.55
C ALA A 131 -15.08 14.60 -16.57
N GLY A 132 -16.02 13.80 -17.08
CA GLY A 132 -17.13 14.24 -17.91
C GLY A 132 -16.76 14.58 -19.36
N TYR A 133 -15.69 14.00 -19.92
CA TYR A 133 -15.37 14.05 -21.35
C TYR A 133 -16.15 12.96 -22.10
N PRO A 134 -16.27 12.97 -23.44
CA PRO A 134 -16.98 11.92 -24.18
C PRO A 134 -16.38 10.54 -23.89
N GLY A 135 -17.18 9.56 -23.47
CA GLY A 135 -16.72 8.18 -23.27
C GLY A 135 -16.93 7.32 -24.51
N SER A 136 -16.41 6.09 -24.49
CA SER A 136 -16.36 5.20 -25.66
C SER A 136 -17.57 4.27 -25.81
N LEU A 137 -18.55 4.31 -24.91
CA LEU A 137 -19.74 3.45 -25.01
C LEU A 137 -20.52 3.73 -26.30
N GLY A 138 -20.64 2.72 -27.16
CA GLY A 138 -21.26 2.84 -28.48
C GLY A 138 -20.30 3.22 -29.61
N TYR A 139 -19.06 3.61 -29.31
CA TYR A 139 -18.03 4.04 -30.25
C TYR A 139 -16.76 3.17 -30.21
N GLU A 140 -16.83 2.00 -29.56
CA GLU A 140 -15.69 1.18 -29.19
C GLU A 140 -14.80 0.82 -30.39
N SER A 141 -15.39 0.43 -31.53
CA SER A 141 -14.64 0.13 -32.75
C SER A 141 -13.93 1.35 -33.35
N THR A 142 -14.59 2.51 -33.34
CA THR A 142 -14.03 3.77 -33.84
C THR A 142 -12.88 4.25 -32.97
N ASP A 143 -13.05 4.17 -31.66
CA ASP A 143 -12.08 4.67 -30.69
C ASP A 143 -10.88 3.71 -30.58
N ALA A 144 -11.11 2.40 -30.56
CA ALA A 144 -10.04 1.40 -30.63
C ALA A 144 -9.17 1.60 -31.89
N GLN A 145 -9.80 1.78 -33.07
CA GLN A 145 -9.05 2.07 -34.30
C GLN A 145 -8.31 3.41 -34.21
N THR A 146 -8.88 4.40 -33.51
CA THR A 146 -8.22 5.69 -33.28
C THR A 146 -6.95 5.55 -32.47
N PHE A 147 -6.98 4.78 -31.39
CA PHE A 147 -5.80 4.51 -30.57
C PHE A 147 -4.75 3.72 -31.34
N ALA A 148 -5.18 2.75 -32.16
CA ALA A 148 -4.28 2.00 -33.02
C ALA A 148 -3.61 2.87 -34.09
N ASP A 149 -4.37 3.74 -34.76
CA ASP A 149 -3.86 4.69 -35.76
C ASP A 149 -2.83 5.67 -35.16
N TRP A 150 -3.04 6.09 -33.91
CA TRP A 150 -2.09 6.93 -33.17
C TRP A 150 -0.91 6.16 -32.60
N GLY A 151 -0.96 4.83 -32.55
CA GLY A 151 0.12 4.00 -32.07
C GLY A 151 0.15 3.76 -30.56
N TYR A 152 -0.99 3.85 -29.86
CA TYR A 152 -1.02 3.57 -28.42
C TYR A 152 -0.87 2.08 -28.11
N ASP A 153 -0.26 1.76 -26.98
CA ASP A 153 0.13 0.39 -26.59
C ASP A 153 -0.68 -0.14 -25.41
N LEU A 154 -1.45 0.72 -24.74
CA LEU A 154 -2.30 0.38 -23.61
C LEU A 154 -3.55 1.25 -23.61
N LEU A 155 -4.67 0.64 -23.19
CA LEU A 155 -5.91 1.32 -22.83
C LEU A 155 -6.25 1.02 -21.37
N LYS A 156 -6.28 2.05 -20.50
CA LYS A 156 -7.02 2.01 -19.23
C LYS A 156 -8.48 2.32 -19.54
N TYR A 157 -9.39 1.43 -19.13
CA TYR A 157 -10.80 1.52 -19.49
C TYR A 157 -11.69 1.53 -18.24
N ASP A 158 -12.15 2.72 -17.92
CA ASP A 158 -12.91 3.06 -16.72
C ASP A 158 -14.38 2.66 -16.81
N ASN A 159 -15.15 2.89 -15.76
CA ASN A 159 -16.52 2.45 -15.60
C ASN A 159 -17.51 3.60 -15.33
N CYS A 160 -17.09 4.86 -15.23
CA CYS A 160 -18.00 6.00 -15.02
C CYS A 160 -19.08 6.14 -16.12
N ASN A 161 -20.28 6.61 -15.77
CA ASN A 161 -21.39 6.91 -16.68
C ASN A 161 -21.84 5.72 -17.56
N HIS A 162 -21.84 4.51 -16.99
CA HIS A 162 -22.11 3.22 -17.63
C HIS A 162 -23.60 2.86 -17.78
N LEU A 163 -24.51 3.85 -17.80
CA LEU A 163 -25.96 3.66 -17.96
C LEU A 163 -26.66 2.83 -16.86
N GLY A 164 -26.03 2.67 -15.68
CA GLY A 164 -26.67 2.01 -14.54
C GLY A 164 -26.69 0.48 -14.59
N ASP A 165 -25.77 -0.15 -15.34
CA ASP A 165 -25.53 -1.59 -15.24
C ASP A 165 -25.31 -2.07 -13.80
N THR A 166 -26.02 -3.11 -13.36
CA THR A 166 -25.96 -3.63 -11.97
C THR A 166 -25.57 -5.11 -11.89
N THR A 167 -25.36 -5.78 -13.03
CA THR A 167 -25.06 -7.22 -13.07
C THR A 167 -23.74 -7.52 -13.78
N GLN A 168 -23.06 -8.59 -13.36
CA GLN A 168 -21.78 -9.01 -13.94
C GLN A 168 -21.90 -9.27 -15.45
N ALA A 169 -23.02 -9.83 -15.92
CA ALA A 169 -23.26 -10.09 -17.33
C ALA A 169 -23.28 -8.80 -18.19
N GLN A 170 -23.79 -7.70 -17.64
CA GLN A 170 -23.78 -6.40 -18.32
C GLN A 170 -22.36 -5.83 -18.41
N TYR A 171 -21.58 -5.90 -17.32
CA TYR A 171 -20.17 -5.49 -17.31
C TYR A 171 -19.37 -6.29 -18.33
N ILE A 172 -19.48 -7.62 -18.31
CA ILE A 172 -18.82 -8.51 -19.27
C ILE A 172 -19.20 -8.10 -20.71
N THR A 173 -20.47 -7.84 -20.99
CA THR A 173 -20.92 -7.46 -22.35
C THR A 173 -20.25 -6.17 -22.82
N ARG A 174 -20.24 -5.14 -21.97
CA ARG A 174 -19.71 -3.81 -22.29
C ARG A 174 -18.19 -3.81 -22.43
N TYR A 175 -17.50 -4.39 -21.45
CA TYR A 175 -16.05 -4.54 -21.50
C TYR A 175 -15.60 -5.44 -22.66
N LYS A 176 -16.35 -6.51 -22.97
CA LYS A 176 -16.04 -7.41 -24.09
C LYS A 176 -16.11 -6.68 -25.43
N LYS A 177 -17.05 -5.76 -25.60
CA LYS A 177 -17.18 -4.98 -26.85
C LYS A 177 -15.92 -4.16 -27.15
N MET A 178 -15.34 -3.49 -26.14
CA MET A 178 -14.07 -2.79 -26.31
C MET A 178 -12.89 -3.76 -26.45
N GLY A 179 -12.85 -4.85 -25.68
CA GLY A 179 -11.81 -5.89 -25.84
C GLY A 179 -11.77 -6.47 -27.25
N ASP A 180 -12.93 -6.80 -27.83
CA ASP A 180 -13.05 -7.30 -29.20
C ASP A 180 -12.68 -6.22 -30.24
N ALA A 181 -13.04 -4.95 -29.98
CA ALA A 181 -12.65 -3.82 -30.82
C ALA A 181 -11.13 -3.60 -30.85
N LEU A 182 -10.45 -3.62 -29.69
CA LEU A 182 -8.99 -3.53 -29.59
C LEU A 182 -8.31 -4.65 -30.37
N LYS A 183 -8.80 -5.89 -30.23
CA LYS A 183 -8.29 -7.05 -30.98
C LYS A 183 -8.45 -6.88 -32.49
N ALA A 184 -9.58 -6.34 -32.94
CA ALA A 184 -9.87 -6.13 -34.35
C ALA A 184 -8.93 -5.12 -35.03
N THR A 185 -8.28 -4.23 -34.27
CA THR A 185 -7.30 -3.27 -34.83
C THR A 185 -6.02 -3.94 -35.36
N GLY A 186 -5.70 -5.15 -34.89
CA GLY A 186 -4.45 -5.84 -35.19
C GLY A 186 -3.21 -5.28 -34.47
N ARG A 187 -3.33 -4.18 -33.69
CA ARG A 187 -2.26 -3.66 -32.84
C ARG A 187 -2.33 -4.34 -31.45
N PRO A 188 -1.21 -4.79 -30.88
CA PRO A 188 -1.20 -5.30 -29.51
C PRO A 188 -1.35 -4.14 -28.51
N ILE A 189 -2.59 -3.87 -28.10
CA ILE A 189 -2.92 -2.89 -27.06
C ILE A 189 -3.24 -3.65 -25.76
N VAL A 190 -2.53 -3.34 -24.68
CA VAL A 190 -2.82 -3.87 -23.33
C VAL A 190 -4.16 -3.32 -22.87
N TYR A 191 -5.04 -4.17 -22.35
CA TYR A 191 -6.36 -3.78 -21.90
C TYR A 191 -6.48 -3.83 -20.38
N SER A 192 -6.36 -2.67 -19.74
CA SER A 192 -6.47 -2.49 -18.30
C SER A 192 -7.91 -2.13 -17.93
N LEU A 193 -8.56 -2.99 -17.15
CA LEU A 193 -9.93 -2.76 -16.67
C LEU A 193 -9.93 -1.92 -15.39
N CYS A 194 -10.81 -0.93 -15.32
CA CYS A 194 -10.94 -0.02 -14.18
C CYS A 194 -12.42 0.11 -13.78
N GLU A 195 -12.99 -0.93 -13.18
CA GLU A 195 -14.37 -0.91 -12.61
C GLU A 195 -14.42 -0.95 -11.08
N TRP A 196 -13.26 -0.79 -10.45
CA TRP A 196 -13.07 -0.65 -9.00
C TRP A 196 -13.29 -1.93 -8.17
N GLY A 197 -13.19 -3.11 -8.79
CA GLY A 197 -13.47 -4.41 -8.15
C GLY A 197 -14.95 -4.78 -8.11
N ASN A 198 -15.81 -3.93 -8.68
CA ASN A 198 -17.26 -4.12 -8.69
C ASN A 198 -17.65 -5.32 -9.53
N LEU A 199 -18.38 -6.26 -8.92
CA LEU A 199 -18.83 -7.49 -9.59
C LEU A 199 -17.66 -8.42 -9.96
N GLU A 200 -16.58 -8.35 -9.17
CA GLU A 200 -15.52 -9.37 -9.07
C GLU A 200 -14.77 -9.62 -10.39
N PRO A 201 -14.06 -8.62 -10.95
CA PRO A 201 -13.38 -8.72 -12.25
C PRO A 201 -12.37 -9.87 -12.31
N TRP A 202 -11.77 -10.22 -11.18
CA TRP A 202 -10.86 -11.36 -11.04
C TRP A 202 -11.47 -12.70 -11.47
N THR A 203 -12.80 -12.81 -11.57
CA THR A 203 -13.50 -14.02 -12.01
C THR A 203 -13.79 -14.06 -13.52
N TRP A 204 -13.67 -12.94 -14.24
CA TRP A 204 -14.13 -12.85 -15.64
C TRP A 204 -13.28 -12.01 -16.58
N ALA A 205 -12.51 -11.03 -16.11
CA ALA A 205 -11.77 -10.06 -16.93
C ALA A 205 -10.84 -10.75 -17.93
N LYS A 206 -10.03 -11.71 -17.47
CA LYS A 206 -9.14 -12.48 -18.34
C LYS A 206 -9.89 -13.34 -19.34
N ASP A 207 -10.72 -14.27 -18.86
CA ASP A 207 -11.25 -15.36 -19.68
C ASP A 207 -12.44 -14.95 -20.56
N LYS A 208 -13.23 -13.96 -20.13
CA LYS A 208 -14.42 -13.52 -20.87
C LYS A 208 -14.15 -12.33 -21.77
N VAL A 209 -13.20 -11.48 -21.38
CA VAL A 209 -12.97 -10.18 -22.01
C VAL A 209 -11.58 -10.10 -22.66
N GLY A 210 -10.60 -10.85 -22.14
CA GLY A 210 -9.22 -10.84 -22.63
C GLY A 210 -8.39 -9.67 -22.09
N ALA A 211 -8.76 -9.16 -20.91
CA ALA A 211 -8.00 -8.14 -20.20
C ALA A 211 -6.90 -8.80 -19.35
N PRO A 212 -5.61 -8.46 -19.56
CA PRO A 212 -4.53 -9.04 -18.78
C PRO A 212 -4.31 -8.37 -17.42
N MET A 213 -5.11 -7.37 -17.04
CA MET A 213 -5.12 -6.78 -15.71
C MET A 213 -6.45 -6.08 -15.40
N TRP A 214 -6.80 -5.98 -14.13
CA TRP A 214 -8.06 -5.38 -13.66
C TRP A 214 -7.93 -4.78 -12.26
N ARG A 215 -8.50 -3.59 -12.06
CA ARG A 215 -8.62 -2.96 -10.75
C ARG A 215 -9.42 -3.84 -9.80
N THR A 216 -8.97 -3.95 -8.55
CA THR A 216 -9.61 -4.79 -7.51
C THR A 216 -10.32 -4.01 -6.42
N THR A 217 -10.11 -2.69 -6.37
CA THR A 217 -10.64 -1.78 -5.34
C THR A 217 -11.01 -0.42 -5.93
N GLY A 218 -11.67 0.42 -5.12
CA GLY A 218 -11.72 1.87 -5.31
C GLY A 218 -10.32 2.51 -5.42
N ASP A 219 -10.30 3.79 -5.76
CA ASP A 219 -9.07 4.52 -6.02
C ASP A 219 -8.22 4.65 -4.75
N ILE A 220 -6.90 4.49 -4.92
CA ILE A 220 -5.94 4.79 -3.85
C ILE A 220 -5.88 6.30 -3.60
N SER A 221 -5.53 6.66 -2.37
CA SER A 221 -5.11 8.01 -2.01
C SER A 221 -3.78 7.93 -1.29
N ASP A 222 -3.00 9.01 -1.34
CA ASP A 222 -1.69 9.12 -0.71
C ASP A 222 -1.80 9.22 0.83
N SER A 223 -2.23 8.13 1.45
CA SER A 223 -2.37 7.98 2.90
C SER A 223 -2.17 6.52 3.31
N TRP A 224 -1.63 6.33 4.52
CA TRP A 224 -1.36 4.99 5.06
C TRP A 224 -2.61 4.12 5.14
N SER A 225 -3.73 4.69 5.60
CA SER A 225 -5.00 3.98 5.77
C SER A 225 -5.58 3.49 4.44
N SER A 226 -5.55 4.34 3.40
CA SER A 226 -6.01 3.96 2.05
C SER A 226 -5.15 2.84 1.47
N MET A 227 -3.82 3.00 1.50
CA MET A 227 -2.87 1.99 1.04
C MET A 227 -3.10 0.64 1.74
N LEU A 228 -3.28 0.67 3.06
CA LEU A 228 -3.48 -0.54 3.86
C LEU A 228 -4.83 -1.22 3.59
N SER A 229 -5.90 -0.45 3.43
CA SER A 229 -7.23 -0.96 3.07
C SER A 229 -7.22 -1.69 1.71
N ILE A 230 -6.54 -1.09 0.72
CA ILE A 230 -6.38 -1.65 -0.62
C ILE A 230 -5.53 -2.93 -0.57
N LEU A 231 -4.40 -2.89 0.14
CA LEU A 231 -3.56 -4.07 0.36
C LEU A 231 -4.36 -5.22 0.96
N THR A 232 -5.12 -4.95 2.02
CA THR A 232 -5.92 -5.95 2.74
C THR A 232 -6.98 -6.57 1.85
N SER A 233 -7.62 -5.77 0.99
CA SER A 233 -8.62 -6.25 0.05
C SER A 233 -7.98 -7.11 -1.06
N ASN A 234 -6.88 -6.64 -1.63
CA ASN A 234 -6.19 -7.32 -2.73
C ASN A 234 -5.47 -8.61 -2.30
N ALA A 235 -4.97 -8.67 -1.06
CA ALA A 235 -4.29 -9.84 -0.49
C ALA A 235 -5.14 -11.12 -0.53
N LYS A 236 -6.48 -10.99 -0.50
CA LYS A 236 -7.45 -12.09 -0.54
C LYS A 236 -7.61 -12.71 -1.94
N LEU A 237 -7.04 -12.08 -2.96
CA LEU A 237 -7.25 -12.42 -4.37
C LEU A 237 -6.05 -13.15 -5.00
N ASP A 238 -5.11 -13.64 -4.18
CA ASP A 238 -3.85 -14.28 -4.58
C ASP A 238 -4.01 -15.38 -5.64
N THR A 239 -5.06 -16.19 -5.54
CA THR A 239 -5.35 -17.30 -6.45
C THR A 239 -5.81 -16.89 -7.85
N PHE A 240 -6.19 -15.63 -8.06
CA PHE A 240 -6.69 -15.13 -9.35
C PHE A 240 -5.60 -14.47 -10.22
N ALA A 241 -4.48 -14.08 -9.61
CA ALA A 241 -3.36 -13.46 -10.33
C ALA A 241 -2.40 -14.51 -10.90
N GLY A 242 -1.87 -14.22 -12.09
CA GLY A 242 -0.94 -15.09 -12.81
C GLY A 242 -0.46 -14.47 -14.12
N PRO A 243 0.51 -15.09 -14.82
CA PRO A 243 0.92 -14.65 -16.15
C PRO A 243 -0.29 -14.39 -17.08
N GLY A 244 -0.36 -13.17 -17.61
CA GLY A 244 -1.44 -12.69 -18.48
C GLY A 244 -2.75 -12.32 -17.75
N GLY A 245 -2.74 -12.16 -16.43
CA GLY A 245 -3.91 -11.75 -15.65
C GLY A 245 -3.52 -11.28 -14.25
N TRP A 246 -3.46 -9.96 -14.05
CA TRP A 246 -2.95 -9.36 -12.82
C TRP A 246 -4.03 -8.59 -12.06
N ASN A 247 -4.12 -8.83 -10.75
CA ASN A 247 -4.88 -7.97 -9.86
C ASN A 247 -4.16 -6.61 -9.78
N ASP A 248 -4.90 -5.53 -10.00
CA ASP A 248 -4.41 -4.16 -9.97
C ASP A 248 -4.94 -3.44 -8.71
N PRO A 249 -4.15 -3.36 -7.63
CA PRO A 249 -4.45 -2.57 -6.44
C PRO A 249 -4.21 -1.07 -6.65
N ASP A 250 -4.27 -0.58 -7.89
CA ASP A 250 -4.09 0.82 -8.27
C ASP A 250 -2.64 1.32 -8.22
N MET A 251 -2.45 2.56 -8.66
CA MET A 251 -1.16 3.22 -8.88
C MET A 251 -0.33 3.38 -7.60
N LEU A 252 0.99 3.55 -7.77
CA LEU A 252 1.93 3.81 -6.68
C LEU A 252 1.90 5.29 -6.28
N GLU A 253 1.66 5.55 -5.00
CA GLU A 253 1.72 6.90 -4.40
C GLU A 253 3.13 7.33 -3.94
N VAL A 254 4.13 6.48 -4.19
CA VAL A 254 5.51 6.67 -3.75
C VAL A 254 6.07 8.04 -4.16
N GLY A 255 6.23 8.93 -3.18
CA GLY A 255 6.80 10.27 -3.34
C GLY A 255 5.80 11.42 -3.49
N ASN A 256 4.50 11.20 -3.28
CA ASN A 256 3.47 12.25 -3.39
C ASN A 256 3.33 13.15 -2.14
N GLY A 257 3.91 12.74 -1.00
CA GLY A 257 4.12 13.54 0.20
C GLY A 257 3.17 13.28 1.37
N GLY A 258 2.12 12.49 1.19
CA GLY A 258 1.12 12.14 2.20
C GLY A 258 1.49 10.94 3.09
N MET A 259 2.54 10.20 2.73
CA MET A 259 3.13 9.13 3.55
C MET A 259 4.61 9.38 3.82
N THR A 260 5.14 8.73 4.85
CA THR A 260 6.57 8.71 5.18
C THR A 260 7.34 7.78 4.24
N ASP A 261 8.67 7.95 4.15
CA ASP A 261 9.52 7.04 3.35
C ASP A 261 9.42 5.57 3.81
N THR A 262 9.18 5.33 5.09
CA THR A 262 8.96 3.98 5.64
C THR A 262 7.67 3.38 5.08
N GLU A 263 6.59 4.16 5.06
CA GLU A 263 5.30 3.75 4.53
C GLU A 263 5.35 3.57 3.01
N TYR A 264 6.04 4.45 2.27
CA TYR A 264 6.27 4.28 0.84
C TYR A 264 7.12 3.04 0.50
N ARG A 265 8.14 2.75 1.31
CA ARG A 265 8.91 1.50 1.18
C ARG A 265 8.02 0.28 1.42
N THR A 266 7.13 0.36 2.40
CA THR A 266 6.13 -0.67 2.67
C THR A 266 5.21 -0.85 1.48
N HIS A 267 4.57 0.21 1.01
CA HIS A 267 3.70 0.22 -0.17
C HIS A 267 4.37 -0.43 -1.38
N PHE A 268 5.59 -0.01 -1.74
CA PHE A 268 6.32 -0.58 -2.89
C PHE A 268 6.64 -2.08 -2.71
N SER A 269 7.05 -2.49 -1.51
CA SER A 269 7.35 -3.89 -1.21
C SER A 269 6.11 -4.77 -1.28
N MET A 270 4.97 -4.25 -0.81
CA MET A 270 3.72 -4.99 -0.77
C MET A 270 3.10 -5.11 -2.16
N TRP A 271 3.15 -4.08 -3.00
CA TRP A 271 2.77 -4.20 -4.41
C TRP A 271 3.65 -5.23 -5.12
N SER A 272 4.96 -5.21 -4.85
CA SER A 272 5.90 -6.14 -5.48
C SER A 272 5.70 -7.60 -5.04
N ILE A 273 5.46 -7.86 -3.74
CA ILE A 273 5.19 -9.23 -3.29
C ILE A 273 3.84 -9.73 -3.81
N MET A 274 2.87 -8.84 -4.01
CA MET A 274 1.56 -9.17 -4.59
C MET A 274 1.58 -9.36 -6.11
N ALA A 275 2.72 -9.14 -6.79
CA ALA A 275 2.79 -9.15 -8.25
C ALA A 275 1.80 -8.15 -8.89
N ALA A 276 1.70 -6.96 -8.29
CA ALA A 276 0.84 -5.89 -8.76
C ALA A 276 1.51 -5.09 -9.88
N PRO A 277 0.74 -4.46 -10.79
CA PRO A 277 1.28 -3.42 -11.65
C PRO A 277 2.04 -2.34 -10.85
N LEU A 278 3.27 -2.04 -11.24
CA LEU A 278 4.09 -0.99 -10.64
C LEU A 278 3.98 0.27 -11.50
N ILE A 279 2.88 1.00 -11.33
CA ILE A 279 2.57 2.22 -12.10
C ILE A 279 2.85 3.43 -11.22
N ILE A 280 3.92 4.17 -11.49
CA ILE A 280 4.30 5.38 -10.75
C ILE A 280 3.24 6.48 -10.95
N GLY A 281 2.72 7.03 -9.85
CA GLY A 281 1.79 8.16 -9.84
C GLY A 281 2.42 9.51 -9.45
N SER A 282 3.72 9.56 -9.14
CA SER A 282 4.41 10.76 -8.63
C SER A 282 5.11 11.62 -9.69
N ASP A 283 5.30 12.90 -9.37
CA ASP A 283 6.05 13.84 -10.23
C ASP A 283 7.56 13.60 -10.17
N LEU A 284 8.06 12.81 -11.13
CA LEU A 284 9.48 12.49 -11.28
C LEU A 284 10.38 13.72 -11.54
N ARG A 285 9.82 14.89 -11.87
CA ARG A 285 10.61 16.12 -12.09
C ARG A 285 11.10 16.72 -10.79
N THR A 286 10.42 16.42 -9.68
CA THR A 286 10.68 16.97 -8.33
C THR A 286 10.95 15.87 -7.30
N GLU A 287 11.19 14.64 -7.73
CA GLU A 287 11.43 13.49 -6.86
C GLU A 287 12.63 13.70 -5.91
N SER A 288 12.51 13.15 -4.70
CA SER A 288 13.63 13.07 -3.76
C SER A 288 14.55 11.88 -4.10
N PRO A 289 15.81 11.88 -3.62
CA PRO A 289 16.67 10.70 -3.67
C PRO A 289 16.03 9.47 -3.02
N GLU A 290 15.31 9.65 -1.92
CA GLU A 290 14.64 8.57 -1.18
C GLU A 290 13.52 7.93 -2.02
N THR A 291 12.69 8.73 -2.69
CA THR A 291 11.67 8.27 -3.64
C THR A 291 12.31 7.48 -4.77
N ARG A 292 13.38 8.01 -5.38
CA ARG A 292 14.10 7.33 -6.46
C ARG A 292 14.69 5.99 -5.99
N ASP A 293 15.29 5.95 -4.80
CA ASP A 293 15.88 4.73 -4.22
C ASP A 293 14.81 3.64 -4.00
N ILE A 294 13.59 4.03 -3.61
CA ILE A 294 12.46 3.09 -3.51
C ILE A 294 12.08 2.56 -4.88
N LEU A 295 11.79 3.45 -5.83
CA LEU A 295 11.29 3.08 -7.16
C LEU A 295 12.31 2.33 -8.01
N LEU A 296 13.63 2.55 -7.82
CA LEU A 296 14.68 1.88 -8.59
C LEU A 296 15.26 0.64 -7.91
N ASN A 297 14.68 0.16 -6.81
CA ASN A 297 15.21 -1.01 -6.11
C ASN A 297 15.03 -2.30 -6.93
N LYS A 298 16.04 -2.64 -7.73
CA LYS A 298 16.07 -3.81 -8.62
C LYS A 298 15.87 -5.16 -7.92
N ASP A 299 16.24 -5.27 -6.64
CA ASP A 299 16.01 -6.53 -5.91
C ASP A 299 14.53 -6.72 -5.58
N VAL A 300 13.81 -5.64 -5.25
CA VAL A 300 12.38 -5.66 -4.95
C VAL A 300 11.56 -5.80 -6.24
N ILE A 301 11.94 -5.08 -7.29
CA ILE A 301 11.36 -5.25 -8.64
C ILE A 301 11.54 -6.69 -9.13
N ALA A 302 12.68 -7.34 -8.86
CA ALA A 302 12.88 -8.73 -9.25
C ALA A 302 11.95 -9.71 -8.50
N ILE A 303 11.43 -9.34 -7.32
CA ILE A 303 10.36 -10.11 -6.68
C ILE A 303 9.09 -9.95 -7.50
N ASP A 304 8.67 -8.72 -7.80
CA ASP A 304 7.49 -8.42 -8.62
C ASP A 304 7.49 -9.18 -9.96
N GLN A 305 8.58 -9.00 -10.71
CA GLN A 305 8.80 -9.51 -12.07
C GLN A 305 9.26 -10.99 -12.12
N ASP A 306 9.18 -11.74 -11.02
CA ASP A 306 9.55 -13.16 -11.02
C ASP A 306 8.70 -13.96 -12.01
N ALA A 307 9.36 -14.79 -12.83
CA ALA A 307 8.74 -15.53 -13.93
C ALA A 307 7.72 -16.59 -13.49
N LYS A 308 7.65 -16.96 -12.20
CA LYS A 308 6.59 -17.82 -11.70
C LYS A 308 5.25 -17.09 -11.73
N GLY A 309 5.28 -15.77 -11.62
CA GLY A 309 4.11 -14.91 -11.77
C GLY A 309 3.00 -15.17 -10.77
N VAL A 310 3.30 -15.73 -9.59
CA VAL A 310 2.30 -15.95 -8.53
C VAL A 310 2.19 -14.70 -7.67
N GLN A 311 0.98 -14.29 -7.30
CA GLN A 311 0.81 -13.27 -6.25
C GLN A 311 1.22 -13.86 -4.89
N GLY A 312 1.89 -13.05 -4.07
CA GLY A 312 2.25 -13.42 -2.70
C GLY A 312 1.02 -13.60 -1.82
N LYS A 313 1.07 -14.61 -0.96
CA LYS A 313 -0.02 -15.00 -0.06
C LYS A 313 0.26 -14.59 1.37
N GLU A 314 -0.73 -14.04 2.06
CA GLU A 314 -0.71 -13.87 3.51
C GLU A 314 -0.86 -15.24 4.22
N ILE A 315 0.11 -15.59 5.06
CA ILE A 315 0.11 -16.85 5.83
C ILE A 315 -0.12 -16.64 7.33
N GLU A 316 0.06 -15.42 7.81
CA GLU A 316 -0.14 -15.04 9.21
C GLU A 316 -0.57 -13.59 9.28
N ASN A 317 -1.54 -13.31 10.15
CA ASN A 317 -2.03 -12.00 10.51
C ASN A 317 -2.42 -12.03 11.99
N ALA A 318 -1.66 -11.33 12.83
CA ALA A 318 -1.88 -11.30 14.27
C ALA A 318 -1.60 -9.90 14.85
N GLY A 319 -2.66 -9.15 15.14
CA GLY A 319 -2.57 -7.85 15.81
C GLY A 319 -1.80 -6.80 15.00
N GLY A 320 -2.12 -6.68 13.70
CA GLY A 320 -1.46 -5.74 12.78
C GLY A 320 -0.05 -6.17 12.38
N ARG A 321 0.27 -7.47 12.46
CA ARG A 321 1.57 -8.03 12.10
C ARG A 321 1.34 -9.17 11.12
N HIS A 322 1.93 -9.03 9.94
CA HIS A 322 1.56 -9.83 8.79
C HIS A 322 2.80 -10.49 8.20
N VAL A 323 2.60 -11.72 7.71
CA VAL A 323 3.63 -12.47 7.00
C VAL A 323 3.08 -12.86 5.64
N PHE A 324 3.72 -12.36 4.58
CA PHE A 324 3.42 -12.72 3.21
C PHE A 324 4.54 -13.55 2.61
N VAL A 325 4.19 -14.55 1.81
CA VAL A 325 5.15 -15.43 1.13
C VAL A 325 4.85 -15.51 -0.37
N LYS A 326 5.91 -15.39 -1.18
CA LYS A 326 5.85 -15.52 -2.64
C LYS A 326 6.88 -16.55 -3.10
N PRO A 327 6.47 -17.78 -3.46
CA PRO A 327 7.37 -18.74 -4.08
C PRO A 327 7.91 -18.19 -5.40
N LEU A 328 9.22 -18.33 -5.64
CA LEU A 328 9.90 -17.81 -6.83
C LEU A 328 10.21 -18.94 -7.83
N ALA A 329 10.43 -18.59 -9.10
CA ALA A 329 10.62 -19.56 -10.19
C ALA A 329 11.83 -20.48 -9.97
N ASN A 330 12.87 -19.97 -9.32
CA ASN A 330 14.11 -20.70 -9.07
C ASN A 330 14.07 -21.58 -7.81
N GLY A 331 12.94 -21.65 -7.10
CA GLY A 331 12.77 -22.41 -5.87
C GLY A 331 13.08 -21.65 -4.59
N ASP A 332 13.51 -20.38 -4.67
CA ASP A 332 13.56 -19.49 -3.50
C ASP A 332 12.16 -19.04 -3.09
N VAL A 333 12.06 -18.38 -1.95
CA VAL A 333 10.81 -17.75 -1.49
C VAL A 333 11.09 -16.32 -1.07
N ALA A 334 10.28 -15.36 -1.52
CA ALA A 334 10.26 -14.03 -0.95
C ALA A 334 9.34 -14.01 0.27
N VAL A 335 9.76 -13.35 1.35
CA VAL A 335 9.00 -13.22 2.59
C VAL A 335 8.94 -11.76 3.00
N ALA A 336 7.75 -11.17 3.08
CA ALA A 336 7.54 -9.85 3.65
C ALA A 336 7.00 -9.98 5.08
N LEU A 337 7.65 -9.25 5.99
CA LEU A 337 7.19 -9.05 7.37
C LEU A 337 6.66 -7.63 7.46
N LEU A 338 5.34 -7.46 7.50
CA LEU A 338 4.65 -6.17 7.51
C LEU A 338 4.13 -5.84 8.90
N ASN A 339 4.45 -4.63 9.38
CA ASN A 339 3.96 -4.11 10.65
C ASN A 339 3.01 -2.94 10.39
N GLU A 340 1.73 -3.14 10.67
CA GLU A 340 0.68 -2.13 10.51
C GLU A 340 0.54 -1.22 11.72
N THR A 341 1.19 -1.57 12.83
CA THR A 341 1.03 -0.87 14.11
C THR A 341 1.93 0.37 14.22
N ASP A 342 1.56 1.27 15.14
CA ASP A 342 2.30 2.51 15.45
C ASP A 342 3.60 2.30 16.25
N ALA A 343 4.02 1.05 16.47
CA ALA A 343 5.17 0.71 17.29
C ALA A 343 6.06 -0.33 16.60
N PRO A 344 7.39 -0.28 16.79
CA PRO A 344 8.26 -1.37 16.33
C PRO A 344 7.83 -2.71 16.93
N ALA A 345 7.68 -3.72 16.08
CA ALA A 345 7.26 -5.06 16.48
C ALA A 345 8.27 -6.11 16.01
N LEU A 346 8.48 -7.15 16.83
CA LEU A 346 9.13 -8.35 16.34
C LEU A 346 8.10 -9.14 15.53
N ILE A 347 8.42 -9.43 14.29
CA ILE A 347 7.61 -10.28 13.41
C ILE A 347 8.49 -11.45 12.99
N ASP A 348 7.93 -12.65 13.02
CA ASP A 348 8.66 -13.85 12.64
C ASP A 348 7.79 -14.88 11.93
N THR A 349 8.47 -15.78 11.24
CA THR A 349 7.94 -17.00 10.67
C THR A 349 9.08 -18.01 10.55
N THR A 350 8.84 -19.15 9.91
CA THR A 350 9.87 -20.14 9.64
C THR A 350 10.00 -20.42 8.16
N ALA A 351 11.19 -20.84 7.73
CA ALA A 351 11.43 -21.33 6.38
C ALA A 351 10.45 -22.45 6.01
N ALA A 352 10.13 -23.35 6.96
CA ALA A 352 9.17 -24.41 6.75
C ALA A 352 7.74 -23.88 6.49
N ALA A 353 7.28 -22.90 7.29
CA ALA A 353 5.98 -22.24 7.08
C ALA A 353 5.93 -21.48 5.75
N ALA A 354 7.06 -20.91 5.32
CA ALA A 354 7.22 -20.28 4.00
C ALA A 354 7.35 -21.28 2.83
N GLY A 355 7.30 -22.59 3.10
CA GLY A 355 7.34 -23.65 2.08
C GLY A 355 8.74 -24.19 1.74
N LEU A 356 9.78 -23.75 2.45
CA LEU A 356 11.15 -24.26 2.32
C LEU A 356 11.44 -25.32 3.39
N THR A 357 11.60 -26.58 2.97
CA THR A 357 11.87 -27.71 3.86
C THR A 357 13.10 -28.51 3.41
N GLY A 358 13.63 -29.38 4.27
CA GLY A 358 14.69 -30.32 3.91
C GLY A 358 16.12 -29.77 3.94
N HIS A 359 16.33 -28.52 4.38
CA HIS A 359 17.66 -27.93 4.54
C HIS A 359 17.96 -27.55 5.99
N PRO A 360 19.21 -27.72 6.47
CA PRO A 360 19.58 -27.42 7.86
C PRO A 360 19.78 -25.92 8.13
N SER A 361 19.88 -25.11 7.09
CA SER A 361 19.99 -23.64 7.20
C SER A 361 19.64 -22.95 5.88
N TYR A 362 19.36 -21.65 5.95
CA TYR A 362 18.92 -20.82 4.84
C TYR A 362 19.68 -19.49 4.83
N TYR A 363 19.84 -18.90 3.65
CA TYR A 363 20.29 -17.51 3.49
C TYR A 363 19.09 -16.59 3.43
N LEU A 364 19.17 -15.48 4.17
CA LEU A 364 18.18 -14.40 4.16
C LEU A 364 18.86 -13.16 3.60
N LYS A 365 18.53 -12.79 2.36
CA LYS A 365 18.94 -11.51 1.78
C LYS A 365 17.83 -10.49 2.03
N ASP A 366 18.11 -9.48 2.83
CA ASP A 366 17.23 -8.31 2.96
C ASP A 366 17.36 -7.47 1.68
N LEU A 367 16.23 -7.23 1.01
CA LEU A 367 16.20 -6.57 -0.29
C LEU A 367 16.32 -5.04 -0.20
N TRP A 368 16.23 -4.47 1.00
CA TRP A 368 16.43 -3.05 1.26
C TRP A 368 17.84 -2.77 1.75
N SER A 369 18.29 -3.43 2.83
CA SER A 369 19.65 -3.23 3.36
C SER A 369 20.73 -3.91 2.52
N LYS A 370 20.34 -4.84 1.63
CA LYS A 370 21.21 -5.68 0.79
C LYS A 370 22.04 -6.69 1.59
N GLU A 371 21.92 -6.71 2.91
CA GLU A 371 22.65 -7.63 3.76
C GLU A 371 22.14 -9.06 3.58
N THR A 372 23.07 -10.03 3.67
CA THR A 372 22.73 -11.44 3.68
C THR A 372 23.16 -12.04 5.00
N THR A 373 22.23 -12.69 5.69
CA THR A 373 22.46 -13.44 6.93
C THR A 373 22.12 -14.91 6.75
N GLN A 374 22.48 -15.74 7.72
CA GLN A 374 22.20 -17.18 7.70
C GLN A 374 21.43 -17.60 8.95
N THR A 375 20.33 -18.33 8.76
CA THR A 375 19.45 -18.84 9.84
C THR A 375 19.39 -20.36 9.82
N THR A 376 19.12 -20.99 10.97
CA THR A 376 18.77 -22.43 11.04
C THR A 376 17.32 -22.72 10.63
N GLY A 377 16.51 -21.68 10.40
CA GLY A 377 15.14 -21.83 9.90
C GLY A 377 14.17 -20.73 10.32
N VAL A 378 14.51 -19.91 11.32
CA VAL A 378 13.67 -18.77 11.73
C VAL A 378 13.93 -17.58 10.80
N ILE A 379 12.86 -16.96 10.31
CA ILE A 379 12.88 -15.72 9.53
C ILE A 379 12.23 -14.67 10.42
N SER A 380 12.99 -13.68 10.88
CA SER A 380 12.48 -12.71 11.84
C SER A 380 13.12 -11.35 11.64
N SER A 381 12.44 -10.28 12.07
CA SER A 381 13.02 -8.95 12.17
C SER A 381 12.26 -8.10 13.18
N SER A 382 12.95 -7.09 13.75
CA SER A 382 12.27 -5.97 14.40
C SER A 382 11.86 -5.00 13.30
N VAL A 383 10.57 -5.01 12.97
CA VAL A 383 9.99 -4.19 11.90
C VAL A 383 9.54 -2.86 12.52
N PRO A 384 9.98 -1.70 11.99
CA PRO A 384 9.50 -0.40 12.46
C PRO A 384 7.98 -0.25 12.37
N ALA A 385 7.42 0.74 13.07
CA ALA A 385 6.02 1.14 12.86
C ALA A 385 5.77 1.43 11.38
N HIS A 386 4.66 0.93 10.85
CA HIS A 386 4.26 1.03 9.43
C HIS A 386 5.31 0.50 8.43
N GLY A 387 6.26 -0.28 8.93
CA GLY A 387 7.42 -0.75 8.19
C GLY A 387 7.19 -2.13 7.57
N THR A 388 8.07 -2.46 6.64
CA THR A 388 8.21 -3.80 6.09
C THR A 388 9.68 -4.24 6.11
N VAL A 389 9.89 -5.54 6.22
CA VAL A 389 11.16 -6.18 5.85
C VAL A 389 10.86 -7.23 4.79
N LEU A 390 11.44 -7.05 3.60
CA LEU A 390 11.30 -7.98 2.49
C LEU A 390 12.60 -8.78 2.34
N TYR A 391 12.50 -10.08 2.56
CA TYR A 391 13.60 -11.02 2.38
C TYR A 391 13.44 -11.83 1.09
N ARG A 392 14.55 -12.17 0.45
CA ARG A 392 14.66 -13.38 -0.38
C ARG A 392 15.32 -14.47 0.44
N VAL A 393 14.66 -15.62 0.52
CA VAL A 393 15.07 -16.78 1.31
C VAL A 393 15.45 -17.91 0.37
N SER A 394 16.66 -18.44 0.52
CA SER A 394 17.17 -19.56 -0.27
C SER A 394 17.81 -20.63 0.61
N PRO A 395 17.81 -21.92 0.22
CA PRO A 395 18.65 -22.92 0.87
C PRO A 395 20.11 -22.47 0.97
N ALA A 396 20.74 -22.69 2.13
CA ALA A 396 22.14 -22.33 2.30
C ALA A 396 23.07 -23.29 1.55
N GLY A 397 24.03 -22.74 0.81
CA GLY A 397 25.14 -23.45 0.19
C GLY A 397 26.40 -23.46 1.07
N SER A 398 27.57 -23.46 0.44
CA SER A 398 28.88 -23.50 1.12
C SER A 398 29.36 -22.15 1.66
N LYS A 399 28.80 -21.03 1.17
CA LYS A 399 29.18 -19.69 1.62
C LYS A 399 28.68 -19.45 3.04
N VAL A 400 29.51 -18.78 3.83
CA VAL A 400 29.20 -18.47 5.23
C VAL A 400 28.87 -16.99 5.35
N TYR A 401 27.71 -16.69 5.93
CA TYR A 401 27.26 -15.33 6.20
C TYR A 401 27.16 -15.10 7.73
N PRO A 402 27.08 -13.83 8.18
CA PRO A 402 26.72 -13.52 9.56
C PRO A 402 25.46 -14.27 10.01
N PRO A 403 25.38 -14.72 11.27
CA PRO A 403 24.16 -15.33 11.78
C PRO A 403 23.01 -14.33 11.74
N GLN A 404 21.82 -14.80 11.36
CA GLN A 404 20.61 -14.01 11.52
C GLN A 404 20.36 -13.82 13.02
N THR A 405 20.12 -12.57 13.40
CA THR A 405 19.94 -12.15 14.78
C THR A 405 18.81 -11.14 14.85
N THR A 406 18.09 -11.12 15.96
CA THR A 406 17.06 -10.10 16.21
C THR A 406 17.26 -9.45 17.57
N LEU A 407 16.73 -8.25 17.71
CA LEU A 407 16.66 -7.52 18.96
C LEU A 407 15.24 -6.99 19.10
N SER A 408 14.57 -7.33 20.19
CA SER A 408 13.25 -6.81 20.50
C SER A 408 13.25 -6.13 21.87
N GLY A 409 12.36 -5.15 22.05
CA GLY A 409 12.03 -4.60 23.35
C GLY A 409 10.62 -4.99 23.76
N SER A 410 10.39 -5.12 25.06
CA SER A 410 9.06 -5.23 25.64
C SER A 410 8.95 -4.37 26.88
N ALA A 411 7.75 -3.83 27.11
CA ALA A 411 7.40 -3.07 28.30
C ALA A 411 6.06 -3.56 28.86
N PRO A 412 5.76 -3.29 30.14
CA PRO A 412 4.47 -3.61 30.74
C PRO A 412 3.35 -2.91 29.99
N THR A 413 2.31 -3.68 29.66
CA THR A 413 1.08 -3.18 29.05
C THR A 413 0.10 -2.74 30.12
N ALA A 414 -0.78 -1.80 29.79
CA ALA A 414 -1.82 -1.32 30.70
C ALA A 414 -2.86 -2.39 31.04
N TYR A 415 -3.15 -3.28 30.09
CA TYR A 415 -4.01 -4.45 30.19
C TYR A 415 -3.50 -5.55 29.22
N PRO A 416 -3.98 -6.81 29.28
CA PRO A 416 -3.58 -7.85 28.33
C PRO A 416 -3.76 -7.39 26.88
N ASP A 417 -2.73 -7.54 26.05
CA ASP A 417 -2.69 -7.07 24.64
C ASP A 417 -2.89 -5.56 24.43
N GLY A 418 -2.98 -4.77 25.50
CA GLY A 418 -3.05 -3.32 25.45
C GLY A 418 -1.70 -2.65 25.17
N PRO A 419 -1.69 -1.31 25.00
CA PRO A 419 -0.46 -0.58 24.77
C PRO A 419 0.47 -0.63 25.98
N SER A 420 1.78 -0.58 25.71
CA SER A 420 2.77 -0.32 26.76
C SER A 420 2.62 1.11 27.26
N LEU A 421 2.56 1.33 28.57
CA LEU A 421 2.19 2.62 29.14
C LEU A 421 3.17 3.10 30.21
N VAL A 422 3.41 4.42 30.23
CA VAL A 422 4.12 5.11 31.31
C VAL A 422 3.47 6.47 31.61
N LYS A 423 3.31 6.78 32.91
CA LYS A 423 2.79 8.07 33.37
C LYS A 423 3.91 9.12 33.52
N PRO A 424 3.57 10.43 33.52
CA PRO A 424 4.52 11.49 33.86
C PRO A 424 5.34 11.22 35.13
N GLY A 425 6.66 11.29 35.00
CA GLY A 425 7.60 11.08 36.10
C GLY A 425 7.74 9.61 36.56
N GLN A 426 6.98 8.68 36.00
CA GLN A 426 7.03 7.28 36.40
C GLN A 426 8.23 6.57 35.77
N THR A 427 8.77 5.59 36.49
CA THR A 427 9.75 4.64 35.96
C THR A 427 9.08 3.32 35.63
N VAL A 428 9.31 2.83 34.41
CA VAL A 428 8.87 1.52 33.93
C VAL A 428 10.07 0.63 33.64
N VAL A 429 9.86 -0.68 33.74
CA VAL A 429 10.88 -1.69 33.47
C VAL A 429 10.75 -2.16 32.03
N VAL A 430 11.72 -1.81 31.19
CA VAL A 430 11.78 -2.27 29.79
C VAL A 430 12.76 -3.43 29.69
N THR A 431 12.41 -4.48 28.96
CA THR A 431 13.30 -5.61 28.72
C THR A 431 13.68 -5.66 27.25
N THR A 432 14.97 -5.78 26.95
CA THR A 432 15.47 -6.03 25.59
C THR A 432 16.00 -7.43 25.47
N THR A 433 15.61 -8.14 24.42
CA THR A 433 16.01 -9.52 24.14
C THR A 433 16.73 -9.58 22.80
N PHE A 434 18.02 -9.89 22.84
CA PHE A 434 18.81 -10.23 21.65
C PHE A 434 18.77 -11.74 21.43
N THR A 435 18.44 -12.19 20.23
CA THR A 435 18.34 -13.61 19.88
C THR A 435 19.25 -13.94 18.70
N ASN A 436 19.95 -15.08 18.77
CA ASN A 436 20.77 -15.61 17.70
C ASN A 436 20.09 -16.80 17.04
N HIS A 437 19.52 -16.60 15.85
CA HIS A 437 18.85 -17.65 15.06
C HIS A 437 19.77 -18.31 14.03
N GLY A 438 21.03 -17.87 13.96
CA GLY A 438 21.98 -18.34 12.98
C GLY A 438 22.70 -19.63 13.36
N THR A 439 23.61 -20.04 12.49
CA THR A 439 24.38 -21.30 12.62
C THR A 439 25.66 -21.14 13.46
N GLN A 440 26.04 -19.91 13.79
CA GLN A 440 27.29 -19.58 14.46
C GLN A 440 27.04 -18.88 15.80
N LYS A 441 27.88 -19.17 16.80
CA LYS A 441 27.89 -18.39 18.03
C LYS A 441 28.43 -16.98 17.76
N VAL A 442 27.91 -16.01 18.50
CA VAL A 442 28.47 -14.65 18.58
C VAL A 442 29.09 -14.43 19.95
N THR A 443 30.08 -13.54 20.03
CA THR A 443 30.77 -13.22 21.28
C THR A 443 30.69 -11.74 21.58
N ASN A 444 30.89 -11.37 22.84
CA ASN A 444 30.88 -9.96 23.25
C ASN A 444 29.59 -9.23 22.83
N ALA A 445 28.42 -9.86 23.04
CA ALA A 445 27.15 -9.21 22.78
C ALA A 445 26.91 -8.13 23.84
N SER A 446 26.84 -6.87 23.43
CA SER A 446 26.66 -5.71 24.30
C SER A 446 25.46 -4.90 23.85
N THR A 447 24.43 -4.85 24.68
CA THR A 447 23.16 -4.19 24.36
C THR A 447 23.08 -2.81 25.01
N GLY A 448 22.72 -1.80 24.23
CA GLY A 448 22.35 -0.47 24.66
C GLY A 448 20.87 -0.20 24.39
N LEU A 449 20.27 0.68 25.18
CA LEU A 449 18.92 1.22 24.97
C LEU A 449 19.00 2.74 25.05
N SER A 450 18.37 3.42 24.10
CA SER A 450 18.26 4.88 24.05
C SER A 450 16.80 5.32 23.94
N ALA A 451 16.51 6.45 24.57
CA ALA A 451 15.22 7.12 24.54
C ALA A 451 15.42 8.58 24.05
N PRO A 452 14.36 9.27 23.61
CA PRO A 452 14.43 10.68 23.25
C PRO A 452 14.89 11.59 24.39
N GLY A 453 15.23 12.85 24.06
CA GLY A 453 15.66 13.84 25.03
C GLY A 453 14.69 13.99 26.21
N GLY A 454 15.23 14.12 27.43
CA GLY A 454 14.47 14.26 28.68
C GLY A 454 14.15 12.94 29.39
N TRP A 455 14.23 11.81 28.70
CA TRP A 455 14.08 10.48 29.31
C TRP A 455 15.38 10.03 29.98
N SER A 456 15.26 9.27 31.08
CA SER A 456 16.39 8.61 31.72
C SER A 456 16.32 7.11 31.48
N VAL A 457 17.39 6.53 30.94
CA VAL A 457 17.52 5.08 30.72
C VAL A 457 18.70 4.56 31.53
N ARG A 458 18.47 3.57 32.39
CA ARG A 458 19.53 2.95 33.20
C ARG A 458 19.45 1.42 33.14
N PRO A 459 20.55 0.72 32.86
CA PRO A 459 20.53 -0.74 32.90
C PRO A 459 20.35 -1.25 34.32
N VAL A 460 19.53 -2.28 34.46
CA VAL A 460 19.35 -3.06 35.69
C VAL A 460 20.17 -4.34 35.54
N GLY A 461 21.44 -4.28 35.92
CA GLY A 461 22.37 -5.41 35.84
C GLY A 461 23.37 -5.32 34.68
N LYS A 462 23.82 -6.48 34.19
CA LYS A 462 24.84 -6.56 33.12
C LYS A 462 24.20 -6.35 31.75
N THR A 463 24.83 -5.51 30.94
CA THR A 463 24.45 -5.26 29.54
C THR A 463 25.21 -6.12 28.54
N ARG A 464 26.17 -6.92 29.03
CA ARG A 464 27.12 -7.67 28.20
C ARG A 464 27.04 -9.17 28.48
N THR A 465 26.90 -9.94 27.40
CA THR A 465 26.91 -11.40 27.41
C THR A 465 28.13 -11.90 26.63
N ALA A 466 28.95 -12.73 27.28
CA ALA A 466 30.23 -13.17 26.73
C ALA A 466 30.07 -14.00 25.44
N THR A 467 29.04 -14.85 25.37
CA THR A 467 28.75 -15.70 24.21
C THR A 467 27.26 -15.97 24.12
N VAL A 468 26.69 -15.82 22.92
CA VAL A 468 25.33 -16.24 22.59
C VAL A 468 25.42 -17.31 21.51
N LYS A 469 25.08 -18.55 21.88
CA LYS A 469 25.10 -19.71 20.96
C LYS A 469 23.93 -19.63 19.97
N PRO A 470 23.96 -20.39 18.86
CA PRO A 470 22.78 -20.66 18.04
C PRO A 470 21.56 -21.05 18.90
N GLY A 471 20.41 -20.43 18.65
CA GLY A 471 19.18 -20.58 19.43
C GLY A 471 19.21 -19.92 20.82
N GLY A 472 20.31 -19.26 21.19
CA GLY A 472 20.47 -18.61 22.48
C GLY A 472 20.00 -17.16 22.48
N THR A 473 19.73 -16.64 23.69
CA THR A 473 19.32 -15.25 23.91
C THR A 473 20.24 -14.53 24.89
N SER A 474 20.23 -13.20 24.83
CA SER A 474 20.80 -12.30 25.84
C SER A 474 19.73 -11.29 26.21
N VAL A 475 19.34 -11.27 27.49
CA VAL A 475 18.27 -10.42 28.01
C VAL A 475 18.87 -9.35 28.90
N VAL A 476 18.48 -8.09 28.68
CA VAL A 476 18.89 -6.94 29.50
C VAL A 476 17.65 -6.17 29.92
N THR A 477 17.59 -5.82 31.20
CA THR A 477 16.49 -5.04 31.79
C THR A 477 16.93 -3.60 32.00
N TRP A 478 16.00 -2.66 31.82
CA TRP A 478 16.24 -1.22 31.85
C TRP A 478 15.18 -0.55 32.73
N ALA A 479 15.62 0.33 33.61
CA ALA A 479 14.75 1.31 34.26
C ALA A 479 14.65 2.54 33.35
N VAL A 480 13.46 2.77 32.80
CA VAL A 480 13.17 3.89 31.89
C VAL A 480 12.22 4.86 32.58
N THR A 481 12.68 6.09 32.81
CA THR A 481 11.91 7.13 33.53
C THR A 481 11.42 8.18 32.54
N ALA A 482 10.10 8.40 32.52
CA ALA A 482 9.48 9.43 31.71
C ALA A 482 9.68 10.83 32.33
N PRO A 483 9.91 11.87 31.51
CA PRO A 483 9.80 13.26 31.96
C PRO A 483 8.41 13.56 32.55
N SER A 484 8.35 14.48 33.51
CA SER A 484 7.08 14.90 34.14
C SER A 484 6.25 15.86 33.29
N THR A 485 6.82 16.43 32.23
CA THR A 485 6.22 17.51 31.42
C THR A 485 5.71 17.04 30.06
N LEU A 486 5.69 15.73 29.79
CA LEU A 486 5.27 15.21 28.49
C LEU A 486 3.77 15.41 28.28
N ARG A 487 3.38 15.49 27.00
CA ARG A 487 1.98 15.45 26.55
C ARG A 487 1.64 14.03 26.07
N PRO A 488 0.36 13.63 26.14
CA PRO A 488 -0.11 12.35 25.60
C PRO A 488 0.45 12.06 24.19
N GLY A 489 0.85 10.82 23.95
CA GLY A 489 1.42 10.39 22.67
C GLY A 489 2.26 9.12 22.82
N THR A 490 3.02 8.77 21.78
CA THR A 490 3.87 7.57 21.75
C THR A 490 5.34 7.97 21.62
N THR A 491 6.22 7.27 22.32
CA THR A 491 7.67 7.42 22.23
C THR A 491 8.32 6.09 21.86
N SER A 492 9.15 6.10 20.82
CA SER A 492 9.96 4.94 20.45
C SER A 492 11.24 4.87 21.28
N LEU A 493 11.56 3.66 21.76
CA LEU A 493 12.82 3.31 22.39
C LEU A 493 13.65 2.49 21.40
N SER A 494 14.87 2.94 21.13
CA SER A 494 15.78 2.26 20.20
C SER A 494 16.80 1.43 20.97
N ALA A 495 16.91 0.15 20.64
CA ALA A 495 17.89 -0.75 21.20
C ALA A 495 18.93 -1.13 20.13
N THR A 496 20.17 -1.34 20.55
CA THR A 496 21.23 -1.85 19.66
C THR A 496 22.10 -2.83 20.41
N THR A 497 22.32 -4.00 19.82
CA THR A 497 23.30 -4.97 20.31
C THR A 497 24.46 -5.04 19.35
N THR A 498 25.66 -4.73 19.83
CA THR A 498 26.91 -4.97 19.08
C THR A 498 27.52 -6.29 19.51
N TYR A 499 28.10 -7.05 18.58
CA TYR A 499 28.74 -8.33 18.87
C TYR A 499 29.86 -8.63 17.87
N LEU A 500 30.69 -9.63 18.20
CA LEU A 500 31.80 -10.10 17.38
C LEU A 500 31.47 -11.46 16.77
N LEU A 501 31.72 -11.56 15.46
CA LEU A 501 31.74 -12.80 14.71
C LEU A 501 33.02 -13.60 15.01
N LYS A 502 33.07 -14.85 14.55
CA LYS A 502 34.23 -15.74 14.72
C LYS A 502 35.51 -15.19 14.09
N ASP A 503 35.38 -14.44 13.00
CA ASP A 503 36.49 -13.79 12.28
C ASP A 503 36.95 -12.47 12.92
N GLY A 504 36.33 -12.05 14.04
CA GLY A 504 36.65 -10.82 14.74
C GLY A 504 35.92 -9.58 14.22
N ARG A 505 35.13 -9.68 13.14
CA ARG A 505 34.34 -8.56 12.64
C ARG A 505 33.23 -8.20 13.64
N GLN A 506 33.07 -6.90 13.88
CA GLN A 506 31.98 -6.37 14.69
C GLN A 506 30.74 -6.15 13.81
N VAL A 507 29.58 -6.57 14.31
CA VAL A 507 28.26 -6.40 13.68
C VAL A 507 27.31 -5.85 14.72
N SER A 508 26.26 -5.18 14.27
CA SER A 508 25.20 -4.65 15.12
C SER A 508 23.84 -5.14 14.66
N THR A 509 22.96 -5.41 15.63
CA THR A 509 21.54 -5.65 15.40
C THR A 509 20.75 -4.58 16.12
N ALA A 510 19.91 -3.88 15.38
CA ALA A 510 19.00 -2.88 15.91
C ALA A 510 17.62 -3.49 16.16
N GLY A 511 16.86 -2.82 17.01
CA GLY A 511 15.46 -3.12 17.28
C GLY A 511 14.91 -2.09 18.25
N GLY A 512 13.74 -2.35 18.80
CA GLY A 512 13.14 -1.41 19.73
C GLY A 512 11.81 -1.86 20.28
N THR A 513 11.16 -0.90 20.93
CA THR A 513 9.77 -0.98 21.39
C THR A 513 9.23 0.43 21.49
N ALA A 514 7.93 0.58 21.74
CA ALA A 514 7.33 1.87 22.01
C ALA A 514 6.75 1.92 23.42
N LEU A 515 6.75 3.11 24.02
CA LEU A 515 6.01 3.43 25.22
C LEU A 515 4.98 4.49 24.87
N GLN A 516 3.72 4.17 25.10
CA GLN A 516 2.67 5.16 25.13
C GLN A 516 2.76 5.95 26.43
N TYR A 517 2.53 7.23 26.31
CA TYR A 517 2.46 8.18 27.38
C TYR A 517 1.04 8.75 27.39
N ALA A 518 0.37 8.67 28.53
CA ALA A 518 -0.99 9.18 28.67
C ALA A 518 -1.17 9.89 30.00
N VAL A 519 -2.09 10.86 30.00
CA VAL A 519 -2.52 11.60 31.18
C VAL A 519 -3.99 11.24 31.42
N PRO A 520 -4.39 10.90 32.66
CA PRO A 520 -5.77 10.56 32.97
C PRO A 520 -6.70 11.73 32.59
N ILE A 521 -7.90 11.41 32.10
CA ILE A 521 -8.87 12.44 31.66
C ILE A 521 -9.33 13.39 32.78
N GLY A 522 -9.14 13.03 34.05
CA GLY A 522 -9.42 13.87 35.20
C GLY A 522 -10.20 13.14 36.30
N THR A 523 -10.79 13.92 37.20
CA THR A 523 -11.61 13.44 38.34
C THR A 523 -12.95 14.16 38.36
N GLY A 524 -13.99 13.53 38.90
CA GLY A 524 -15.36 14.00 38.88
C GLY A 524 -16.09 13.62 37.60
N THR A 525 -17.09 14.40 37.21
CA THR A 525 -17.72 14.29 35.89
C THR A 525 -16.88 15.05 34.86
N VAL A 526 -16.32 14.32 33.89
CA VAL A 526 -15.43 14.86 32.86
C VAL A 526 -16.14 14.86 31.51
N ALA A 527 -16.21 16.01 30.84
CA ALA A 527 -16.69 16.12 29.46
C ALA A 527 -15.65 15.56 28.48
N LEU A 528 -16.04 14.59 27.67
CA LEU A 528 -15.10 13.86 26.81
C LEU A 528 -14.68 14.63 25.55
N GLY A 529 -15.50 15.58 25.07
CA GLY A 529 -15.13 16.49 23.97
C GLY A 529 -13.91 17.36 24.27
N GLY A 530 -13.78 17.80 25.53
CA GLY A 530 -12.62 18.57 26.02
C GLY A 530 -11.50 17.74 26.64
N ALA A 531 -11.67 16.42 26.74
CA ALA A 531 -10.70 15.56 27.42
C ALA A 531 -9.42 15.35 26.60
N SER A 532 -8.36 14.91 27.28
CA SER A 532 -7.14 14.45 26.62
C SER A 532 -7.40 13.12 25.91
N TRP A 533 -7.24 13.12 24.58
CA TRP A 533 -7.36 11.92 23.76
C TRP A 533 -5.97 11.33 23.52
N VAL A 534 -5.93 10.01 23.51
CA VAL A 534 -4.70 9.21 23.36
C VAL A 534 -4.46 8.90 21.89
N SER A 535 -5.51 8.51 21.19
CA SER A 535 -5.53 8.27 19.74
C SER A 535 -6.91 8.58 19.18
N THR A 536 -6.94 8.95 17.91
CA THR A 536 -8.15 9.20 17.12
C THR A 536 -7.97 8.63 15.73
N SER A 537 -9.01 7.98 15.21
CA SER A 537 -9.15 7.63 13.80
C SER A 537 -10.55 8.00 13.33
N ASN A 538 -10.65 8.33 12.06
CA ASN A 538 -11.88 8.81 11.47
C ASN A 538 -11.83 8.49 9.97
N ALA A 539 -12.95 8.11 9.38
CA ALA A 539 -12.96 7.74 7.97
C ALA A 539 -12.88 8.96 7.04
N TRP A 540 -13.51 10.06 7.44
CA TRP A 540 -13.47 11.34 6.72
C TRP A 540 -13.23 12.51 7.68
N GLY A 541 -12.28 13.38 7.33
CA GLY A 541 -11.96 14.55 8.13
C GLY A 541 -11.43 14.23 9.54
N PRO A 542 -11.05 15.24 10.32
CA PRO A 542 -10.63 15.05 11.70
C PRO A 542 -11.81 14.74 12.64
N VAL A 543 -11.50 14.11 13.78
CA VAL A 543 -12.45 14.01 14.91
C VAL A 543 -12.62 15.39 15.53
N GLU A 544 -13.88 15.79 15.74
CA GLU A 544 -14.23 17.14 16.16
C GLU A 544 -14.55 17.25 17.64
N ARG A 545 -14.14 18.38 18.23
CA ARG A 545 -14.33 18.67 19.66
C ARG A 545 -15.54 19.56 19.83
N ASN A 546 -16.58 19.04 20.48
CA ASN A 546 -17.82 19.75 20.80
C ASN A 546 -18.60 20.27 19.58
N THR A 547 -18.27 19.78 18.39
CA THR A 547 -18.89 20.08 17.09
C THR A 547 -19.01 18.77 16.31
N SER A 548 -19.92 18.72 15.32
CA SER A 548 -20.04 17.57 14.41
C SER A 548 -18.86 17.52 13.44
N ASN A 549 -18.68 16.44 12.67
CA ASN A 549 -17.60 16.35 11.69
C ASN A 549 -17.84 17.30 10.51
N GLY A 550 -16.99 18.31 10.30
CA GLY A 550 -17.13 19.26 9.19
C GLY A 550 -16.33 18.92 7.92
N GLU A 551 -15.87 17.67 7.81
CA GLU A 551 -15.17 17.09 6.66
C GLU A 551 -13.72 17.54 6.42
N ASP A 552 -13.42 18.84 6.40
CA ASP A 552 -12.18 19.36 5.80
C ASP A 552 -11.07 19.66 6.81
N ALA A 553 -11.36 20.38 7.89
CA ALA A 553 -10.37 20.96 8.80
C ALA A 553 -10.84 21.01 10.24
N ALA A 554 -9.93 20.73 11.18
CA ALA A 554 -10.25 20.74 12.61
C ALA A 554 -10.97 22.03 13.05
N GLY A 555 -12.19 21.89 13.58
CA GLY A 555 -13.03 22.97 14.08
C GLY A 555 -13.90 23.67 13.03
N ASP A 556 -14.07 23.08 11.85
CA ASP A 556 -15.04 23.53 10.83
C ASP A 556 -16.47 23.00 11.06
N GLY A 557 -16.60 21.99 11.93
CA GLY A 557 -17.83 21.35 12.32
C GLY A 557 -18.92 22.28 12.85
N SER A 558 -20.16 21.92 12.55
CA SER A 558 -21.34 22.61 13.06
C SER A 558 -21.71 22.15 14.48
N THR A 559 -22.78 22.69 15.06
CA THR A 559 -23.24 22.23 16.39
C THR A 559 -23.83 20.83 16.27
N ILE A 560 -23.35 19.89 17.09
CA ILE A 560 -23.88 18.52 17.16
C ILE A 560 -25.40 18.57 17.33
N THR A 561 -26.12 18.07 16.32
CA THR A 561 -27.58 18.09 16.27
C THR A 561 -28.10 16.75 15.77
N ILE A 562 -28.78 16.01 16.66
CA ILE A 562 -29.33 14.68 16.34
C ILE A 562 -30.86 14.75 16.43
N GLN A 563 -31.55 14.61 15.30
CA GLN A 563 -33.00 14.72 15.19
C GLN A 563 -33.55 15.98 15.88
N GLY A 564 -32.93 17.12 15.58
CA GLY A 564 -33.29 18.44 16.11
C GLY A 564 -32.88 18.70 17.57
N LYS A 565 -32.26 17.74 18.27
CA LYS A 565 -31.73 17.95 19.61
C LYS A 565 -30.27 18.37 19.54
N THR A 566 -29.96 19.57 20.04
CA THR A 566 -28.61 20.14 20.02
C THR A 566 -27.82 19.79 21.28
N PHE A 567 -26.49 19.63 21.11
CA PHE A 567 -25.54 19.37 22.19
C PHE A 567 -24.38 20.36 22.11
N ALA A 568 -24.14 21.09 23.22
CA ALA A 568 -23.06 22.07 23.30
C ALA A 568 -21.67 21.45 23.55
N GLU A 569 -21.65 20.22 24.04
CA GLU A 569 -20.43 19.44 24.28
C GLU A 569 -20.61 18.05 23.69
N GLY A 570 -19.52 17.42 23.24
CA GLY A 570 -19.57 16.12 22.60
C GLY A 570 -18.35 15.86 21.72
N ILE A 571 -18.43 14.79 20.94
CA ILE A 571 -17.39 14.38 19.99
C ILE A 571 -18.07 14.11 18.66
N GLY A 572 -17.65 14.81 17.62
CA GLY A 572 -18.10 14.58 16.25
C GLY A 572 -17.15 13.67 15.50
N THR A 573 -17.68 12.65 14.83
CA THR A 573 -16.87 11.69 14.07
C THR A 573 -17.54 11.35 12.73
N ASN A 574 -16.81 10.72 11.82
CA ASN A 574 -17.33 10.15 10.59
C ASN A 574 -16.99 8.65 10.56
N ALA A 575 -17.99 7.79 10.47
CA ALA A 575 -17.81 6.35 10.61
C ALA A 575 -17.12 5.72 9.37
N PRO A 576 -16.28 4.68 9.55
CA PRO A 576 -15.81 4.15 10.82
C PRO A 576 -14.83 5.08 11.56
N SER A 577 -14.97 5.18 12.87
CA SER A 577 -14.15 6.06 13.72
C SER A 577 -13.79 5.41 15.06
N GLU A 578 -12.69 5.82 15.67
CA GLU A 578 -12.31 5.46 17.04
C GLU A 578 -11.69 6.64 17.77
N VAL A 579 -12.10 6.86 19.02
CA VAL A 579 -11.51 7.85 19.93
C VAL A 579 -11.18 7.18 21.26
N THR A 580 -9.89 7.11 21.60
CA THR A 580 -9.41 6.44 22.81
C THR A 580 -8.96 7.45 23.86
N MET A 581 -9.35 7.23 25.11
CA MET A 581 -8.95 8.03 26.27
C MET A 581 -8.39 7.17 27.40
N PHE A 582 -7.47 7.74 28.18
CA PHE A 582 -6.87 7.08 29.34
C PHE A 582 -7.62 7.45 30.63
N LEU A 583 -8.16 6.43 31.30
CA LEU A 583 -8.96 6.55 32.53
C LEU A 583 -8.15 6.23 33.80
N ASP A 584 -7.03 5.52 33.66
CA ASP A 584 -6.16 5.12 34.78
C ASP A 584 -6.86 4.29 35.88
N GLY A 585 -7.91 3.57 35.52
CA GLY A 585 -8.75 2.81 36.45
C GLY A 585 -9.56 3.67 37.42
N ALA A 586 -9.60 4.99 37.23
CA ALA A 586 -10.25 5.94 38.14
C ALA A 586 -11.74 6.18 37.83
N CYS A 587 -12.23 5.73 36.68
CA CYS A 587 -13.59 5.96 36.24
C CYS A 587 -14.51 4.76 36.46
N THR A 588 -15.79 5.02 36.64
CA THR A 588 -16.83 4.01 36.93
C THR A 588 -17.82 3.88 35.77
N SER A 589 -18.10 4.95 35.04
CA SER A 589 -19.03 4.93 33.91
C SER A 589 -18.67 5.94 32.81
N VAL A 590 -19.05 5.62 31.58
CA VAL A 590 -19.07 6.55 30.44
C VAL A 590 -20.47 6.60 29.86
N THR A 591 -20.95 7.80 29.53
CA THR A 591 -22.29 8.05 28.98
C THR A 591 -22.22 9.04 27.84
N ALA A 592 -22.94 8.79 26.74
CA ALA A 592 -23.14 9.74 25.65
C ALA A 592 -24.54 9.59 25.04
N ASN A 593 -25.03 10.62 24.35
CA ASN A 593 -26.20 10.50 23.48
C ASN A 593 -25.69 10.33 22.05
N VAL A 594 -25.93 9.16 21.48
CA VAL A 594 -25.41 8.79 20.16
C VAL A 594 -26.45 8.94 19.07
N GLY A 595 -26.00 9.21 17.84
CA GLY A 595 -26.83 9.30 16.63
C GLY A 595 -26.07 9.93 15.46
N LEU A 596 -26.69 9.93 14.28
CA LEU A 596 -26.15 10.64 13.11
C LEU A 596 -26.54 12.12 13.16
N ASP A 597 -25.64 13.00 12.71
CA ASP A 597 -25.91 14.43 12.66
C ASP A 597 -26.91 14.79 11.55
N ASP A 598 -27.78 15.75 11.85
CA ASP A 598 -28.84 16.26 10.96
C ASP A 598 -28.28 16.81 9.64
N GLU A 599 -27.01 17.26 9.59
CA GLU A 599 -26.38 17.78 8.37
C GLU A 599 -26.23 16.73 7.26
N THR A 600 -26.27 15.44 7.61
CA THR A 600 -26.23 14.32 6.64
C THR A 600 -27.58 14.05 5.97
N GLY A 601 -28.68 14.57 6.52
CA GLY A 601 -30.05 14.37 6.03
C GLY A 601 -30.48 12.89 6.00
N GLU A 602 -31.43 12.54 5.12
CA GLU A 602 -31.90 11.14 4.97
C GLU A 602 -30.88 10.20 4.28
N LYS A 603 -29.65 10.68 4.02
CA LYS A 603 -28.63 9.91 3.30
C LYS A 603 -27.76 9.03 4.21
N GLY A 604 -27.70 9.33 5.51
CA GLY A 604 -26.98 8.48 6.47
C GLY A 604 -27.74 7.17 6.71
N ASN A 605 -27.13 6.03 6.34
CA ASN A 605 -27.85 4.75 6.25
C ASN A 605 -27.85 3.95 7.56
N ALA A 606 -26.74 3.91 8.29
CA ALA A 606 -26.67 3.40 9.66
C ALA A 606 -25.26 3.54 10.22
N ALA A 607 -25.12 3.84 11.52
CA ALA A 607 -23.86 3.68 12.22
C ALA A 607 -24.05 2.85 13.49
N GLY A 608 -23.13 1.91 13.72
CA GLY A 608 -23.03 1.20 14.98
C GLY A 608 -22.20 2.02 15.97
N PHE A 609 -22.70 2.26 17.17
CA PHE A 609 -21.99 2.95 18.24
C PHE A 609 -21.59 1.97 19.31
N GLU A 610 -20.31 1.95 19.67
CA GLU A 610 -19.74 1.00 20.61
C GLU A 610 -18.85 1.69 21.63
N ILE A 611 -18.99 1.31 22.90
CA ILE A 611 -18.06 1.68 23.97
C ILE A 611 -17.25 0.45 24.33
N TRP A 612 -15.93 0.59 24.26
CA TRP A 612 -14.96 -0.45 24.59
C TRP A 612 -14.14 -0.04 25.81
N ALA A 613 -13.92 -0.96 26.75
CA ALA A 613 -13.06 -0.78 27.91
C ALA A 613 -11.96 -1.83 27.87
N ASP A 614 -10.70 -1.40 27.85
CA ASP A 614 -9.52 -2.29 27.79
C ASP A 614 -9.63 -3.40 26.72
N GLY A 615 -10.07 -3.02 25.52
CA GLY A 615 -10.24 -3.94 24.38
C GLY A 615 -11.47 -4.84 24.45
N VAL A 616 -12.36 -4.67 25.44
CA VAL A 616 -13.62 -5.40 25.56
C VAL A 616 -14.80 -4.48 25.27
N LYS A 617 -15.68 -4.86 24.34
CA LYS A 617 -16.92 -4.14 24.09
C LYS A 617 -17.85 -4.26 25.29
N VAL A 618 -18.20 -3.13 25.91
CA VAL A 618 -18.99 -3.06 27.15
C VAL A 618 -20.38 -2.45 26.93
N ALA A 619 -20.59 -1.71 25.84
CA ALA A 619 -21.91 -1.26 25.41
C ALA A 619 -21.94 -1.07 23.89
N SER A 620 -23.10 -1.26 23.27
CA SER A 620 -23.29 -0.93 21.86
C SER A 620 -24.75 -0.63 21.52
N THR A 621 -24.98 0.12 20.45
CA THR A 621 -26.29 0.31 19.82
C THR A 621 -26.12 0.70 18.36
N ASP A 622 -27.04 0.27 17.51
CA ASP A 622 -27.13 0.76 16.14
C ASP A 622 -28.11 1.94 16.06
N MET A 623 -27.82 2.87 15.15
CA MET A 623 -28.59 4.08 14.90
C MET A 623 -28.70 4.32 13.39
N THR A 624 -29.81 4.90 12.97
CA THR A 624 -30.03 5.41 11.60
C THR A 624 -30.24 6.92 11.64
N SER A 625 -30.20 7.59 10.49
CA SER A 625 -30.49 9.02 10.38
C SER A 625 -31.90 9.39 10.88
N ALA A 626 -32.84 8.44 10.93
CA ALA A 626 -34.22 8.66 11.40
C ALA A 626 -34.38 8.50 12.93
N ASP A 627 -33.39 7.94 13.63
CA ASP A 627 -33.51 7.64 15.06
C ASP A 627 -33.23 8.88 15.92
N PRO A 628 -34.05 9.17 16.95
CA PRO A 628 -33.74 10.22 17.91
C PRO A 628 -32.51 9.86 18.75
N ALA A 629 -31.77 10.88 19.21
CA ALA A 629 -30.57 10.71 20.03
C ALA A 629 -30.80 9.70 21.18
N ARG A 630 -29.99 8.65 21.24
CA ARG A 630 -30.13 7.55 22.20
C ARG A 630 -29.02 7.62 23.24
N THR A 631 -29.39 7.60 24.53
CA THR A 631 -28.39 7.53 25.60
C THR A 631 -27.77 6.13 25.65
N LEU A 632 -26.45 6.07 25.44
CA LEU A 632 -25.62 4.90 25.60
C LEU A 632 -24.74 5.08 26.85
N THR A 633 -24.86 4.17 27.81
CA THR A 633 -24.06 4.16 29.05
C THR A 633 -23.33 2.84 29.19
N ALA A 634 -22.05 2.91 29.52
CA ALA A 634 -21.21 1.76 29.86
C ALA A 634 -20.66 1.90 31.28
N GLN A 635 -20.59 0.78 32.00
CA GLN A 635 -19.80 0.70 33.23
C GLN A 635 -18.36 0.31 32.88
N VAL A 636 -17.40 1.06 33.42
CA VAL A 636 -15.96 0.89 33.12
C VAL A 636 -15.08 0.86 34.38
N PRO A 637 -15.50 0.19 35.47
CA PRO A 637 -14.72 0.18 36.71
C PRO A 637 -13.32 -0.40 36.47
N HIS A 638 -12.29 0.29 36.97
CA HIS A 638 -10.89 -0.11 36.85
C HIS A 638 -10.33 -0.16 35.42
N ALA A 639 -11.09 0.25 34.42
CA ALA A 639 -10.60 0.29 33.05
C ALA A 639 -9.42 1.26 32.92
N ALA A 640 -8.33 0.82 32.29
CA ALA A 640 -7.21 1.70 31.98
C ALA A 640 -7.58 2.66 30.86
N PHE A 641 -8.28 2.18 29.83
CA PHE A 641 -8.70 2.95 28.66
C PHE A 641 -10.18 2.75 28.35
N VAL A 642 -10.77 3.77 27.72
CA VAL A 642 -12.04 3.66 27.01
C VAL A 642 -11.86 4.08 25.56
N THR A 643 -12.47 3.33 24.63
CA THR A 643 -12.57 3.71 23.22
C THR A 643 -14.04 3.88 22.87
N LEU A 644 -14.37 5.03 22.29
CA LEU A 644 -15.65 5.29 21.64
C LEU A 644 -15.48 4.99 20.16
N ARG A 645 -16.27 4.06 19.63
CA ARG A 645 -16.13 3.58 18.24
C ARG A 645 -17.45 3.72 17.49
N ALA A 646 -17.40 4.36 16.32
CA ALA A 646 -18.47 4.29 15.34
C ALA A 646 -18.09 3.30 14.24
N THR A 647 -19.01 2.43 13.83
CA THR A 647 -18.82 1.44 12.76
C THR A 647 -19.70 1.77 11.56
N ASP A 648 -19.17 1.53 10.36
CA ASP A 648 -19.88 1.62 9.09
C ASP A 648 -21.13 0.71 9.05
N GLY A 649 -22.23 1.24 8.52
CA GLY A 649 -23.50 0.55 8.29
C GLY A 649 -23.53 -0.34 7.04
N GLY A 650 -22.48 -0.30 6.21
CA GLY A 650 -22.28 -1.18 5.05
C GLY A 650 -22.29 -0.49 3.68
N ASP A 651 -22.26 0.84 3.63
CA ASP A 651 -22.16 1.64 2.40
C ASP A 651 -20.88 2.48 2.31
N GLY A 652 -19.95 2.31 3.26
CA GLY A 652 -18.69 3.05 3.34
C GLY A 652 -18.89 4.42 4.00
N ALA A 653 -17.83 5.24 4.03
CA ALA A 653 -17.78 6.47 4.85
C ALA A 653 -18.71 7.64 4.43
N ASN A 654 -19.63 7.43 3.48
CA ASN A 654 -20.41 8.52 2.90
C ASN A 654 -21.62 8.86 3.79
N TYR A 655 -21.72 10.11 4.24
CA TYR A 655 -22.84 10.65 5.02
C TYR A 655 -23.01 10.01 6.43
N ASP A 656 -21.95 9.46 7.00
CA ASP A 656 -21.95 8.82 8.32
C ASP A 656 -21.37 9.72 9.42
N HIS A 657 -21.85 10.95 9.55
CA HIS A 657 -21.40 11.86 10.62
C HIS A 657 -21.99 11.37 11.96
N ALA A 658 -21.22 10.54 12.64
CA ALA A 658 -21.60 9.81 13.85
C ALA A 658 -21.18 10.58 15.10
N ASP A 659 -22.17 11.06 15.85
CA ASP A 659 -21.96 11.99 16.96
C ASP A 659 -22.17 11.38 18.33
N TRP A 660 -21.32 11.79 19.27
CA TRP A 660 -21.37 11.44 20.69
C TRP A 660 -21.75 12.69 21.52
N GLY A 661 -23.02 13.09 21.44
CA GLY A 661 -23.57 14.27 22.10
C GLY A 661 -23.59 14.20 23.63
N GLY A 662 -23.02 15.20 24.29
CA GLY A 662 -22.94 15.28 25.76
C GLY A 662 -22.13 14.15 26.40
N ALA A 663 -21.12 13.64 25.68
CA ALA A 663 -20.28 12.54 26.16
C ALA A 663 -19.54 12.90 27.45
N THR A 664 -19.72 12.10 28.50
CA THR A 664 -19.12 12.31 29.82
C THR A 664 -18.60 11.01 30.45
N ALA A 665 -17.59 11.12 31.31
CA ALA A 665 -17.13 10.05 32.18
C ALA A 665 -17.27 10.44 33.66
N SER A 666 -17.61 9.48 34.51
CA SER A 666 -17.66 9.65 35.97
C SER A 666 -16.44 9.01 36.61
N CYS A 667 -15.57 9.83 37.21
CA CYS A 667 -14.29 9.41 37.77
C CYS A 667 -14.14 9.85 39.23
N GLY A 668 -13.61 9.00 40.10
CA GLY A 668 -13.46 9.31 41.53
C GLY A 668 -13.54 8.12 42.46
#